data_AF-A0A0C1JWD9-F1
#
_entry.id   AF-A0A0C1JWD9-F1
#
_cell.length_a   1.000
_cell.length_b   1.000
_cell.length_c   1.000
_cell.angle_alpha   90.00
_cell.angle_beta   90.00
_cell.angle_gamma   90.00
#
_symmetry.space_group_name_H-M   'P 1'
#
loop_
_entity.id
_entity.type
_entity.pdbx_description
1 polymer ?
#
loop_
_entity_poly.entity_id
_entity_poly.type
_entity_poly.pdbx_seq_one_letter_code
_entity_poly.pdbx_strand_id
1 'polypeptide(L)'
;MLFKKFTGYLFMDKRTTLFVIALSLTLFGMNLFFQHQNTQQKQEWVTQQQAKQIQKSKKLEEEIKSRTANPESFSLTTIYDGEQKEAIARGLVKDNYLLTFRWSKNLPTEIYIRTSPSNEMQAYELIYNESEQQTPAIYKTKTSSSFLPIATIPDFGRYDLQLVSFNSSDSQYPAHIALGEYTDGHLSILNSQNLQIDKENKNSQQNHYAAIALLKTSQGYLPVGFYDFTSQSLVRFNKIQELSSFIAPTQDTQINSATNGKREQKFYVLENNYQQLVFSNYGGALAEINLPFRTDENQASVVREIEFDRNMVKHHPYNALFPSHAYYTHAKDQGKDFIFHEKGQLGGYYPLLRRDLIQISPRKSVQIKPQHYALNIVSEYPELAELIYEVIHFDNRSITFEAVQNQRRITKTYSFGDSLQEGPYCLNLALQIDGDARGLWLTSGVPEVEWISGGPAPSLKYRITRNQKSEVEKIDLPKDASTITSIYPDWICNSNGFLGMILDPLKEIDPGFKIQAISGTNVPSRLIEIDQEYNLYQAANLPGYMAYLPLKSQGGLMNFRFFAGPFDDETLKTIDAKYSNSETGYNPDYIACQTMHGWFTFISEPFAKFLLILMKFFHYLTNSWALSIVLLTVSLRLMLYPLNTWSTKSMVRMQQIAPQVTAIQEKYKKDPKKAQLEIMSLYRERGVNPASGCLPLLIQMPFLIGMFDLLKSSFALRGAPFISGWIDDLTAPDVLFSWSKPIFFIGTEFHLLPILLGLVMFLQQRFMSSGPKDLSQMTDQQRQQRAMGTMMTVVFAVMFYNFPSGLNIYWLSSMLLGMVQQWFVSKQIQKTPNPIAVKTVPKKARSR
;
A
#
# COMPACT_ATOMS: atom_id res chain seq x y z
N MET A 1 -42.86 -23.64 -4.85
CA MET A 1 -42.96 -25.10 -5.08
C MET A 1 -41.59 -25.77 -5.28
N LEU A 2 -40.60 -25.10 -5.91
CA LEU A 2 -39.22 -25.59 -6.06
C LEU A 2 -38.41 -25.66 -4.73
N PHE A 3 -38.67 -24.75 -3.78
CA PHE A 3 -38.02 -24.75 -2.45
C PHE A 3 -38.43 -25.96 -1.58
N LYS A 4 -39.66 -26.47 -1.74
CA LYS A 4 -40.16 -27.69 -1.06
C LYS A 4 -39.60 -28.99 -1.67
N LYS A 5 -39.08 -28.95 -2.91
CA LYS A 5 -38.36 -30.08 -3.53
C LYS A 5 -36.88 -30.11 -3.14
N PHE A 6 -36.28 -28.98 -2.78
CA PHE A 6 -34.88 -28.88 -2.36
C PHE A 6 -34.66 -29.37 -0.92
N THR A 7 -35.64 -29.17 -0.03
CA THR A 7 -35.59 -29.62 1.37
C THR A 7 -35.84 -31.12 1.56
N GLY A 8 -36.36 -31.83 0.56
CA GLY A 8 -36.55 -33.28 0.60
C GLY A 8 -35.27 -34.13 0.43
N TYR A 9 -34.12 -33.49 0.10
CA TYR A 9 -32.88 -34.18 -0.29
C TYR A 9 -31.79 -34.23 0.79
N LEU A 10 -32.03 -33.67 1.99
CA LEU A 10 -31.06 -33.55 3.07
C LEU A 10 -31.58 -34.20 4.36
N PHE A 11 -31.66 -35.53 4.38
CA PHE A 11 -31.74 -36.26 5.65
C PHE A 11 -30.32 -36.62 6.11
N MET A 12 -29.68 -35.67 6.81
CA MET A 12 -28.53 -35.95 7.68
C MET A 12 -29.03 -36.42 9.06
N ASP A 13 -28.34 -37.39 9.67
CA ASP A 13 -28.62 -37.79 11.06
C ASP A 13 -28.42 -36.58 12.00
N LYS A 14 -29.34 -36.41 12.97
CA LYS A 14 -29.39 -35.27 13.90
C LYS A 14 -28.04 -34.97 14.54
N ARG A 15 -27.21 -35.99 14.81
CA ARG A 15 -25.87 -35.83 15.40
C ARG A 15 -24.83 -35.28 14.43
N THR A 16 -24.88 -35.66 13.15
CA THR A 16 -23.99 -35.14 12.11
C THR A 16 -24.42 -33.76 11.66
N THR A 17 -25.72 -33.51 11.56
CA THR A 17 -26.27 -32.17 11.36
C THR A 17 -25.90 -31.28 12.54
N LEU A 18 -26.00 -31.74 13.80
CA LEU A 18 -25.55 -30.97 14.97
C LEU A 18 -24.05 -30.73 14.95
N PHE A 19 -23.21 -31.71 14.58
CA PHE A 19 -21.76 -31.53 14.56
C PHE A 19 -21.32 -30.57 13.46
N VAL A 20 -21.91 -30.65 12.27
CA VAL A 20 -21.63 -29.74 11.16
C VAL A 20 -22.21 -28.36 11.45
N ILE A 21 -23.45 -28.25 11.96
CA ILE A 21 -24.04 -26.98 12.39
C ILE A 21 -23.22 -26.38 13.54
N ALA A 22 -22.78 -27.17 14.52
CA ALA A 22 -21.92 -26.71 15.61
C ALA A 22 -20.57 -26.27 15.09
N LEU A 23 -19.86 -27.05 14.28
CA LEU A 23 -18.56 -26.67 13.72
C LEU A 23 -18.67 -25.43 12.82
N SER A 24 -19.73 -25.35 12.01
CA SER A 24 -20.03 -24.18 11.16
C SER A 24 -20.39 -22.96 12.00
N LEU A 25 -21.25 -23.09 13.01
CA LEU A 25 -21.61 -22.01 13.96
C LEU A 25 -20.46 -21.63 14.88
N THR A 26 -19.51 -22.53 15.16
CA THR A 26 -18.35 -22.24 15.99
C THR A 26 -17.31 -21.47 15.17
N LEU A 27 -17.05 -21.89 13.93
CA LEU A 27 -16.16 -21.18 13.00
C LEU A 27 -16.76 -19.83 12.55
N PHE A 28 -18.05 -19.80 12.25
CA PHE A 28 -18.79 -18.58 11.89
C PHE A 28 -19.01 -17.68 13.11
N GLY A 29 -19.29 -18.26 14.28
CA GLY A 29 -19.44 -17.55 15.55
C GLY A 29 -18.13 -16.99 16.09
N MET A 30 -17.00 -17.68 15.91
CA MET A 30 -15.67 -17.10 16.18
C MET A 30 -15.40 -15.92 15.25
N ASN A 31 -15.68 -16.06 13.95
CA ASN A 31 -15.49 -14.97 12.99
C ASN A 31 -16.39 -13.75 13.32
N LEU A 32 -17.67 -13.99 13.63
CA LEU A 32 -18.60 -12.94 14.07
C LEU A 32 -18.24 -12.38 15.45
N PHE A 33 -17.72 -13.17 16.38
CA PHE A 33 -17.28 -12.72 17.69
C PHE A 33 -16.04 -11.82 17.57
N PHE A 34 -15.07 -12.18 16.73
CA PHE A 34 -13.91 -11.33 16.45
C PHE A 34 -14.30 -10.08 15.66
N GLN A 35 -15.20 -10.18 14.68
CA GLN A 35 -15.73 -9.02 13.97
C GLN A 35 -16.56 -8.11 14.87
N HIS A 36 -17.39 -8.66 15.75
CA HIS A 36 -18.21 -7.89 16.69
C HIS A 36 -17.37 -7.27 17.79
N GLN A 37 -16.39 -7.99 18.37
CA GLN A 37 -15.44 -7.41 19.32
C GLN A 37 -14.61 -6.29 18.67
N ASN A 38 -14.14 -6.47 17.44
CA ASN A 38 -13.42 -5.41 16.72
C ASN A 38 -14.33 -4.22 16.40
N THR A 39 -15.60 -4.46 16.07
CA THR A 39 -16.56 -3.39 15.76
C THR A 39 -16.97 -2.63 17.02
N GLN A 40 -17.21 -3.33 18.13
CA GLN A 40 -17.51 -2.74 19.44
C GLN A 40 -16.29 -1.96 19.97
N GLN A 41 -15.09 -2.55 19.95
CA GLN A 41 -13.86 -1.85 20.33
C GLN A 41 -13.60 -0.63 19.44
N LYS A 42 -13.91 -0.71 18.14
CA LYS A 42 -13.81 0.42 17.22
C LYS A 42 -14.85 1.50 17.53
N GLN A 43 -16.10 1.13 17.80
CA GLN A 43 -17.15 2.08 18.17
C GLN A 43 -16.86 2.74 19.53
N GLU A 44 -16.45 1.97 20.53
CA GLU A 44 -16.01 2.46 21.83
C GLU A 44 -14.79 3.36 21.70
N TRP A 45 -13.78 2.98 20.92
CA TRP A 45 -12.59 3.79 20.67
C TRP A 45 -12.94 5.09 19.93
N VAL A 46 -13.78 5.05 18.89
CA VAL A 46 -14.24 6.25 18.18
C VAL A 46 -15.04 7.16 19.11
N THR A 47 -15.93 6.60 19.93
CA THR A 47 -16.72 7.36 20.90
C THR A 47 -15.83 7.96 21.98
N GLN A 48 -14.81 7.24 22.45
CA GLN A 48 -13.80 7.73 23.40
C GLN A 48 -12.93 8.83 22.77
N GLN A 49 -12.54 8.71 21.50
CA GLN A 49 -11.78 9.75 20.80
C GLN A 49 -12.64 11.00 20.59
N GLN A 50 -13.90 10.85 20.18
CA GLN A 50 -14.84 11.96 20.04
C GLN A 50 -15.10 12.63 21.39
N ALA A 51 -15.30 11.86 22.47
CA ALA A 51 -15.46 12.40 23.82
C ALA A 51 -14.20 13.14 24.30
N LYS A 52 -13.00 12.60 24.04
CA LYS A 52 -11.72 13.26 24.34
C LYS A 52 -11.55 14.55 23.55
N GLN A 53 -11.94 14.58 22.27
CA GLN A 53 -11.89 15.78 21.44
C GLN A 53 -12.88 16.84 21.92
N ILE A 54 -14.11 16.46 22.26
CA ILE A 54 -15.12 17.36 22.83
C ILE A 54 -14.68 17.89 24.20
N GLN A 55 -14.07 17.06 25.04
CA GLN A 55 -13.57 17.48 26.35
C GLN A 55 -12.36 18.42 26.19
N LYS A 56 -11.47 18.14 25.22
CA LYS A 56 -10.33 19.01 24.88
C LYS A 56 -10.81 20.35 24.33
N SER A 57 -11.82 20.36 23.46
CA SER A 57 -12.40 21.58 22.90
C SER A 57 -13.11 22.42 23.96
N LYS A 58 -13.89 21.80 24.85
CA LYS A 58 -14.54 22.49 25.97
C LYS A 58 -13.53 23.07 26.95
N LYS A 59 -12.48 22.32 27.29
CA LYS A 59 -11.40 22.79 28.16
C LYS A 59 -10.65 23.96 27.53
N LEU A 60 -10.34 23.87 26.24
CA LEU A 60 -9.74 24.97 25.47
C LEU A 60 -10.67 26.19 25.42
N GLU A 61 -11.98 25.98 25.25
CA GLU A 61 -12.97 27.06 25.22
C GLU A 61 -13.07 27.79 26.57
N GLU A 62 -13.09 27.05 27.68
CA GLU A 62 -13.04 27.61 29.05
C GLU A 62 -11.71 28.33 29.33
N GLU A 63 -10.59 27.79 28.83
CA GLU A 63 -9.26 28.38 28.97
C GLU A 63 -9.13 29.70 28.16
N ILE A 64 -9.65 29.74 26.93
CA ILE A 64 -9.69 30.97 26.13
C ILE A 64 -10.66 31.97 26.77
N LYS A 65 -11.88 31.57 27.17
CA LYS A 65 -12.88 32.46 27.82
C LYS A 65 -12.39 33.07 29.12
N SER A 66 -11.75 32.27 29.99
CA SER A 66 -11.23 32.76 31.28
C SER A 66 -10.08 33.75 31.12
N ARG A 67 -9.27 33.62 30.06
CA ARG A 67 -8.17 34.54 29.74
C ARG A 67 -8.61 35.82 29.03
N THR A 68 -9.74 35.77 28.32
CA THR A 68 -10.28 36.90 27.54
C THR A 68 -11.44 37.63 28.20
N ALA A 69 -11.81 37.31 29.45
CA ALA A 69 -12.93 37.92 30.18
C ALA A 69 -12.80 39.44 30.48
N ASN A 70 -11.72 40.09 30.08
CA ASN A 70 -11.58 41.55 30.12
C ASN A 70 -10.80 42.07 28.89
N PRO A 71 -11.40 42.08 27.68
CA PRO A 71 -10.79 42.75 26.55
C PRO A 71 -11.12 44.24 26.65
N GLU A 72 -10.09 45.09 26.69
CA GLU A 72 -10.24 46.47 26.22
C GLU A 72 -10.74 46.43 24.77
N SER A 73 -12.06 46.52 24.61
CA SER A 73 -12.72 46.46 23.33
C SER A 73 -12.48 47.77 22.59
N PHE A 74 -12.00 47.67 21.35
CA PHE A 74 -12.00 48.80 20.43
C PHE A 74 -13.43 49.31 20.27
N SER A 75 -13.66 50.61 20.45
CA SER A 75 -14.97 51.20 20.17
C SER A 75 -15.11 51.42 18.67
N LEU A 76 -16.17 50.87 18.10
CA LEU A 76 -16.49 51.05 16.68
C LEU A 76 -17.07 52.44 16.47
N THR A 77 -16.52 53.18 15.50
CA THR A 77 -17.07 54.48 15.07
C THR A 77 -17.34 54.49 13.57
N THR A 78 -18.31 55.31 13.15
CA THR A 78 -18.67 55.50 11.74
C THR A 78 -18.29 56.91 11.32
N ILE A 79 -17.59 57.03 10.20
CA ILE A 79 -17.11 58.27 9.61
C ILE A 79 -18.08 58.67 8.51
N TYR A 80 -18.59 59.90 8.60
CA TYR A 80 -19.55 60.47 7.66
C TYR A 80 -18.90 61.54 6.79
N ASP A 81 -19.50 61.82 5.63
CA ASP A 81 -19.15 62.96 4.79
C ASP A 81 -19.31 64.28 5.54
N GLY A 82 -18.65 65.35 5.10
CA GLY A 82 -18.61 66.66 5.75
C GLY A 82 -19.99 67.29 6.03
N GLU A 83 -21.05 66.83 5.36
CA GLU A 83 -22.45 67.19 5.64
C GLU A 83 -23.22 66.20 6.54
N GLN A 84 -22.55 65.17 7.10
CA GLN A 84 -23.10 64.07 7.91
C GLN A 84 -24.23 63.25 7.28
N LYS A 85 -24.44 63.33 5.96
CA LYS A 85 -25.57 62.66 5.28
C LYS A 85 -25.28 61.23 4.85
N GLU A 86 -24.02 60.88 4.61
CA GLU A 86 -23.63 59.55 4.11
C GLU A 86 -22.43 59.01 4.89
N ALA A 87 -22.51 57.75 5.33
CA ALA A 87 -21.40 57.07 5.99
C ALA A 87 -20.33 56.68 4.97
N ILE A 88 -19.19 57.38 4.97
CA ILE A 88 -18.08 57.15 4.03
C ILE A 88 -17.30 55.89 4.41
N ALA A 89 -17.05 55.68 5.71
CA ALA A 89 -16.24 54.57 6.19
C ALA A 89 -16.54 54.23 7.65
N ARG A 90 -16.12 53.05 8.11
CA ARG A 90 -16.15 52.65 9.53
C ARG A 90 -14.73 52.50 10.05
N GLY A 91 -14.53 52.70 11.34
CA GLY A 91 -13.21 52.67 11.96
C GLY A 91 -13.22 52.16 13.40
N LEU A 92 -12.05 51.74 13.86
CA LEU A 92 -11.79 51.32 15.23
C LEU A 92 -11.16 52.48 15.99
N VAL A 93 -11.68 52.78 17.18
CA VAL A 93 -11.17 53.79 18.09
C VAL A 93 -10.61 53.12 19.33
N LYS A 94 -9.37 53.45 19.68
CA LYS A 94 -8.79 53.13 20.98
C LYS A 94 -7.85 54.26 21.37
N ASP A 95 -8.05 54.79 22.58
CA ASP A 95 -7.34 55.96 23.11
C ASP A 95 -7.37 57.15 22.13
N ASN A 96 -6.20 57.59 21.66
CA ASN A 96 -6.03 58.72 20.73
C ASN A 96 -5.86 58.30 19.26
N TYR A 97 -6.18 57.05 18.91
CA TYR A 97 -5.99 56.49 17.58
C TYR A 97 -7.33 56.13 16.94
N LEU A 98 -7.58 56.70 15.75
CA LEU A 98 -8.69 56.32 14.86
C LEU A 98 -8.12 55.56 13.67
N LEU A 99 -8.51 54.29 13.49
CA LEU A 99 -8.14 53.44 12.35
C LEU A 99 -9.34 53.27 11.42
N THR A 100 -9.27 53.75 10.18
CA THR A 100 -10.33 53.53 9.18
C THR A 100 -9.76 53.04 7.85
N PHE A 101 -10.57 52.25 7.15
CA PHE A 101 -10.21 51.57 5.90
C PHE A 101 -11.14 52.04 4.79
N ARG A 102 -10.57 52.51 3.67
CA ARG A 102 -11.34 52.80 2.45
C ARG A 102 -11.25 51.62 1.50
N TRP A 103 -12.40 51.09 1.09
CA TRP A 103 -12.50 49.87 0.29
C TRP A 103 -12.75 50.20 -1.19
N SER A 104 -12.03 49.53 -2.09
CA SER A 104 -12.32 49.53 -3.53
C SER A 104 -12.47 48.09 -4.00
N LYS A 105 -13.69 47.72 -4.39
CA LYS A 105 -14.10 46.49 -5.07
C LYS A 105 -13.73 45.13 -4.44
N ASN A 106 -12.92 45.04 -3.37
CA ASN A 106 -12.85 43.95 -2.35
C ASN A 106 -11.61 44.00 -1.42
N LEU A 107 -10.74 45.01 -1.50
CA LEU A 107 -9.59 45.18 -0.57
C LEU A 107 -9.49 46.65 -0.07
N PRO A 108 -8.95 46.89 1.14
CA PRO A 108 -8.76 48.24 1.65
C PRO A 108 -7.55 48.87 0.98
N THR A 109 -7.76 49.94 0.20
CA THR A 109 -6.71 50.60 -0.59
C THR A 109 -5.98 51.70 0.17
N GLU A 110 -6.57 52.22 1.27
CA GLU A 110 -5.98 53.28 2.09
C GLU A 110 -6.30 53.04 3.57
N ILE A 111 -5.30 53.23 4.45
CA ILE A 111 -5.46 53.23 5.91
C ILE A 111 -5.25 54.66 6.40
N TYR A 112 -6.23 55.20 7.11
CA TYR A 112 -6.11 56.51 7.74
C TYR A 112 -5.94 56.33 9.24
N ILE A 113 -4.92 56.97 9.79
CA ILE A 113 -4.63 57.00 11.23
C ILE A 113 -4.58 58.46 11.67
N ARG A 114 -5.35 58.80 12.71
CA ARG A 114 -5.26 60.10 13.38
C ARG A 114 -4.52 59.93 14.70
N THR A 115 -3.47 60.70 14.92
CA THR A 115 -2.70 60.77 16.17
C THR A 115 -2.75 62.19 16.75
N SER A 116 -3.06 62.32 18.06
CA SER A 116 -2.96 63.61 18.75
C SER A 116 -1.49 63.87 19.11
N PRO A 117 -0.86 64.95 18.58
CA PRO A 117 -1.35 66.33 18.71
C PRO A 117 -1.74 67.02 17.38
N SER A 118 -1.54 66.39 16.22
CA SER A 118 -1.93 66.95 14.93
C SER A 118 -3.37 66.57 14.63
N ASN A 119 -4.31 67.51 14.73
CA ASN A 119 -5.74 67.28 14.51
C ASN A 119 -6.11 66.89 13.06
N GLU A 120 -5.12 66.57 12.21
CA GLU A 120 -5.25 66.26 10.79
C GLU A 120 -5.22 64.73 10.57
N MET A 121 -6.10 64.25 9.69
CA MET A 121 -6.12 62.87 9.23
C MET A 121 -4.91 62.62 8.33
N GLN A 122 -3.97 61.79 8.77
CA GLN A 122 -2.83 61.40 7.95
C GLN A 122 -3.18 60.14 7.15
N ALA A 123 -3.13 60.28 5.82
CA ALA A 123 -3.24 59.16 4.90
C ALA A 123 -1.88 58.45 4.82
N TYR A 124 -1.87 57.15 5.09
CA TYR A 124 -0.68 56.32 4.96
C TYR A 124 -0.78 55.52 3.65
N GLU A 125 0.21 55.69 2.78
CA GLU A 125 0.35 54.89 1.58
C GLU A 125 1.30 53.72 1.83
N LEU A 126 0.96 52.57 1.26
CA LEU A 126 1.77 51.36 1.35
C LEU A 126 3.02 51.55 0.49
N ILE A 127 4.20 51.57 1.11
CA ILE A 127 5.46 51.67 0.38
C ILE A 127 6.10 50.29 0.28
N TYR A 128 6.40 49.94 -0.97
CA TYR A 128 7.05 48.70 -1.35
C TYR A 128 8.58 48.89 -1.31
N ASN A 129 9.31 47.87 -0.87
CA ASN A 129 10.77 47.91 -0.86
C ASN A 129 11.30 47.92 -2.30
N GLU A 130 12.05 48.94 -2.72
CA GLU A 130 12.61 49.00 -4.09
C GLU A 130 13.70 47.93 -4.34
N SER A 131 14.25 47.37 -3.26
CA SER A 131 15.28 46.31 -3.31
C SER A 131 14.69 44.89 -3.36
N GLU A 132 13.42 44.73 -2.99
CA GLU A 132 12.69 43.46 -2.93
C GLU A 132 11.32 43.64 -3.59
N GLN A 133 11.20 43.18 -4.83
CA GLN A 133 9.99 43.26 -5.65
C GLN A 133 8.68 43.08 -4.84
N GLN A 134 7.99 44.20 -4.62
CA GLN A 134 6.60 44.33 -4.15
C GLN A 134 6.23 43.65 -2.82
N THR A 135 7.12 43.62 -1.83
CA THR A 135 6.72 43.37 -0.43
C THR A 135 6.30 44.68 0.24
N PRO A 136 5.13 44.76 0.91
CA PRO A 136 4.77 45.91 1.74
C PRO A 136 5.76 46.02 2.90
N ALA A 137 6.67 46.98 2.83
CA ALA A 137 7.72 47.10 3.83
C ALA A 137 7.28 47.99 4.99
N ILE A 138 6.70 49.16 4.69
CA ILE A 138 6.38 50.17 5.69
C ILE A 138 5.23 51.08 5.22
N TYR A 139 4.34 51.49 6.13
CA TYR A 139 3.40 52.60 5.89
C TYR A 139 4.13 53.95 6.02
N LYS A 140 4.13 54.80 4.98
CA LYS A 140 4.73 56.14 5.02
C LYS A 140 3.65 57.20 4.85
N THR A 141 3.77 58.30 5.60
CA THR A 141 2.90 59.47 5.42
C THR A 141 3.36 60.27 4.19
N LYS A 142 2.43 60.91 3.47
CA LYS A 142 2.79 61.81 2.36
C LYS A 142 3.59 63.05 2.80
N THR A 143 3.62 63.34 4.10
CA THR A 143 4.09 64.62 4.64
C THR A 143 5.17 64.52 5.74
N SER A 144 5.57 63.33 6.21
CA SER A 144 6.66 63.17 7.19
C SER A 144 7.45 61.85 7.07
N SER A 145 8.63 61.79 7.67
CA SER A 145 9.55 60.63 7.67
C SER A 145 9.32 59.64 8.83
N SER A 146 8.07 59.45 9.25
CA SER A 146 7.70 58.54 10.35
C SER A 146 7.11 57.23 9.81
N PHE A 147 7.58 56.10 10.36
CA PHE A 147 7.32 54.73 9.89
C PHE A 147 6.45 53.96 10.88
N LEU A 148 5.51 53.15 10.39
CA LEU A 148 4.71 52.21 11.20
C LEU A 148 5.11 50.77 10.85
N PRO A 149 5.73 50.00 11.76
CA PRO A 149 6.19 48.65 11.48
C PRO A 149 5.03 47.64 11.44
N ILE A 150 5.00 46.78 10.42
CA ILE A 150 4.13 45.59 10.37
C ILE A 150 4.78 44.50 11.24
N ALA A 151 4.04 43.94 12.19
CA ALA A 151 4.57 42.86 13.03
C ALA A 151 4.50 41.51 12.32
N THR A 152 5.62 40.81 12.25
CA THR A 152 5.65 39.38 11.89
C THR A 152 5.19 38.55 13.07
N ILE A 153 4.17 37.70 12.88
CA ILE A 153 3.82 36.70 13.89
C ILE A 153 5.00 35.73 14.00
N PRO A 154 5.59 35.53 15.20
CA PRO A 154 6.66 34.56 15.40
C PRO A 154 6.20 33.15 15.03
N ASP A 155 7.10 32.34 14.47
CA ASP A 155 6.75 30.98 14.03
C ASP A 155 6.47 30.02 15.20
N PHE A 156 6.91 30.38 16.41
CA PHE A 156 6.71 29.64 17.65
C PHE A 156 6.24 30.56 18.77
N GLY A 157 5.40 30.03 19.66
CA GLY A 157 4.81 30.77 20.77
C GLY A 157 3.29 30.76 20.75
N ARG A 158 2.68 31.20 21.87
CA ARG A 158 1.23 31.32 22.03
C ARG A 158 0.85 32.78 22.10
N TYR A 159 -0.07 33.20 21.23
CA TYR A 159 -0.47 34.59 21.10
C TYR A 159 -1.99 34.73 21.02
N ASP A 160 -2.52 35.70 21.76
CA ASP A 160 -3.93 36.07 21.68
C ASP A 160 -4.19 36.84 20.37
N LEU A 161 -5.24 36.43 19.67
CA LEU A 161 -5.72 37.05 18.44
C LEU A 161 -7.14 37.58 18.61
N GLN A 162 -7.38 38.74 18.00
CA GLN A 162 -8.70 39.32 17.85
C GLN A 162 -9.01 39.47 16.37
N LEU A 163 -10.10 38.85 15.92
CA LEU A 163 -10.59 38.93 14.55
C LEU A 163 -11.70 39.96 14.49
N VAL A 164 -11.60 40.92 13.57
CA VAL A 164 -12.63 41.94 13.36
C VAL A 164 -13.16 41.82 11.93
N SER A 165 -14.42 41.45 11.76
CA SER A 165 -15.07 41.39 10.44
C SER A 165 -15.90 42.64 10.17
N PHE A 166 -15.78 43.16 8.95
CA PHE A 166 -16.57 44.29 8.46
C PHE A 166 -17.43 43.80 7.30
N ASN A 167 -18.75 44.00 7.37
CA ASN A 167 -19.64 43.68 6.24
C ASN A 167 -19.54 44.81 5.20
N SER A 168 -19.21 44.48 3.96
CA SER A 168 -18.92 45.46 2.90
C SER A 168 -20.16 46.02 2.21
N SER A 169 -21.32 45.38 2.35
CA SER A 169 -22.48 45.67 1.51
C SER A 169 -23.73 46.17 2.22
N ASP A 170 -23.72 46.34 3.56
CA ASP A 170 -24.92 46.76 4.27
C ASP A 170 -24.63 47.67 5.46
N SER A 171 -25.10 48.92 5.36
CA SER A 171 -25.00 49.93 6.42
C SER A 171 -25.79 49.59 7.69
N GLN A 172 -26.62 48.53 7.70
CA GLN A 172 -27.46 48.17 8.85
C GLN A 172 -26.82 47.19 9.86
N TYR A 173 -25.75 46.47 9.53
CA TYR A 173 -25.20 45.44 10.43
C TYR A 173 -23.88 45.87 11.10
N PRO A 174 -23.72 45.72 12.44
CA PRO A 174 -22.50 46.07 13.16
C PRO A 174 -21.33 45.12 12.84
N ALA A 175 -20.09 45.60 12.95
CA ALA A 175 -18.89 44.77 12.80
C ALA A 175 -18.81 43.71 13.91
N HIS A 176 -18.43 42.47 13.58
CA HIS A 176 -18.33 41.39 14.56
C HIS A 176 -16.89 41.17 15.00
N ILE A 177 -16.70 40.99 16.31
CA ILE A 177 -15.41 40.71 16.93
C ILE A 177 -15.43 39.25 17.40
N ALA A 178 -14.49 38.45 16.91
CA ALA A 178 -14.24 37.10 17.39
C ALA A 178 -12.85 37.00 18.03
N LEU A 179 -12.71 36.13 19.02
CA LEU A 179 -11.46 35.93 19.75
C LEU A 179 -10.85 34.60 19.34
N GLY A 180 -9.52 34.55 19.25
CA GLY A 180 -8.79 33.33 18.91
C GLY A 180 -7.40 33.31 19.53
N GLU A 181 -6.71 32.21 19.32
CA GLU A 181 -5.34 31.97 19.76
C GLU A 181 -4.55 31.43 18.57
N TYR A 182 -3.32 31.90 18.43
CA TYR A 182 -2.36 31.34 17.49
C TYR A 182 -1.23 30.68 18.28
N THR A 183 -1.06 29.38 18.06
CA THR A 183 -0.07 28.55 18.76
C THR A 183 0.74 27.77 17.74
N ASP A 184 2.05 28.05 17.66
CA ASP A 184 3.02 27.28 16.87
C ASP A 184 2.56 26.95 15.42
N GLY A 185 1.98 27.91 14.71
CA GLY A 185 1.47 27.69 13.34
C GLY A 185 -0.02 27.37 13.22
N HIS A 186 -0.70 27.07 14.33
CA HIS A 186 -2.09 26.66 14.36
C HIS A 186 -2.99 27.74 14.96
N LEU A 187 -4.06 28.08 14.24
CA LEU A 187 -5.07 29.02 14.66
C LEU A 187 -6.25 28.29 15.31
N SER A 188 -6.66 28.74 16.50
CA SER A 188 -7.84 28.26 17.21
C SER A 188 -8.78 29.44 17.48
N ILE A 189 -9.98 29.44 16.90
CA ILE A 189 -10.94 30.54 17.08
C ILE A 189 -12.09 30.07 17.96
N LEU A 190 -12.49 30.93 18.90
CA LEU A 190 -13.66 30.72 19.70
C LEU A 190 -14.91 30.89 18.81
N ASN A 191 -15.60 29.79 18.55
CA ASN A 191 -16.98 29.74 18.06
C ASN A 191 -17.19 30.08 16.57
N SER A 192 -16.89 29.13 15.66
CA SER A 192 -17.30 29.19 14.25
C SER A 192 -18.81 28.99 14.02
N GLN A 193 -19.56 28.55 15.03
CA GLN A 193 -20.99 28.24 14.89
C GLN A 193 -21.90 29.47 14.97
N ASN A 194 -21.48 30.57 15.61
CA ASN A 194 -22.25 31.82 15.70
C ASN A 194 -21.91 32.84 14.61
N LEU A 195 -20.93 32.56 13.75
CA LEU A 195 -20.70 33.28 12.48
C LEU A 195 -21.53 32.65 11.34
N GLN A 196 -22.72 32.13 11.66
CA GLN A 196 -23.73 31.83 10.65
C GLN A 196 -24.27 33.14 10.10
N ILE A 197 -23.56 33.67 9.13
CA ILE A 197 -24.08 34.59 8.13
C ILE A 197 -25.26 33.86 7.44
N ASP A 198 -26.40 34.52 7.39
CA ASP A 198 -27.71 33.97 7.02
C ASP A 198 -27.66 32.95 5.88
N LYS A 199 -28.17 31.75 6.15
CA LYS A 199 -28.32 30.65 5.17
C LYS A 199 -29.33 30.95 4.05
N GLU A 200 -29.92 32.15 4.00
CA GLU A 200 -30.96 32.51 3.03
C GLU A 200 -30.42 33.09 1.71
N ASN A 201 -29.17 33.58 1.65
CA ASN A 201 -28.59 34.10 0.40
C ASN A 201 -27.63 33.11 -0.27
N LYS A 202 -28.16 31.97 -0.75
CA LYS A 202 -27.39 31.00 -1.55
C LYS A 202 -27.17 31.39 -3.02
N ASN A 203 -27.72 32.52 -3.48
CA ASN A 203 -27.70 32.90 -4.91
C ASN A 203 -26.78 34.10 -5.25
N SER A 204 -26.09 34.71 -4.29
CA SER A 204 -25.13 35.78 -4.57
C SER A 204 -23.71 35.23 -4.56
N GLN A 205 -23.18 34.94 -5.75
CA GLN A 205 -21.90 34.29 -6.01
C GLN A 205 -20.66 35.19 -5.71
N GLN A 206 -20.74 36.18 -4.81
CA GLN A 206 -19.73 37.26 -4.78
C GLN A 206 -19.25 37.84 -3.44
N ASN A 207 -19.71 37.39 -2.26
CA ASN A 207 -19.25 38.00 -1.01
C ASN A 207 -18.25 37.13 -0.25
N HIS A 208 -16.96 37.38 -0.49
CA HIS A 208 -15.85 36.87 0.32
C HIS A 208 -15.75 37.74 1.58
N TYR A 209 -16.16 37.22 2.74
CA TYR A 209 -16.01 37.94 4.00
C TYR A 209 -14.60 37.71 4.56
N ALA A 210 -13.77 38.76 4.60
CA ALA A 210 -12.46 38.75 5.24
C ALA A 210 -12.53 39.45 6.60
N ALA A 211 -12.00 38.82 7.65
CA ALA A 211 -11.77 39.50 8.93
C ALA A 211 -10.30 39.94 9.05
N ILE A 212 -10.03 41.05 9.72
CA ILE A 212 -8.65 41.45 10.03
C ILE A 212 -8.25 40.79 11.34
N ALA A 213 -7.08 40.13 11.34
CA ALA A 213 -6.50 39.54 12.54
C ALA A 213 -5.53 40.51 13.22
N LEU A 214 -5.79 40.76 14.50
CA LEU A 214 -5.02 41.63 15.38
C LEU A 214 -4.34 40.79 16.45
N LEU A 215 -3.01 40.84 16.50
CA LEU A 215 -2.17 40.16 17.48
C LEU A 215 -1.97 41.04 18.71
N LYS A 216 -2.23 40.52 19.91
CA LYS A 216 -1.98 41.23 21.16
C LYS A 216 -0.50 41.18 21.53
N THR A 217 0.12 42.34 21.73
CA THR A 217 1.53 42.48 22.14
C THR A 217 1.65 43.39 23.36
N SER A 218 2.85 43.47 23.97
CA SER A 218 3.13 44.39 25.08
C SER A 218 3.00 45.87 24.70
N GLN A 219 3.01 46.20 23.41
CA GLN A 219 2.85 47.56 22.87
C GLN A 219 1.44 47.84 22.32
N GLY A 220 0.50 46.91 22.46
CA GLY A 220 -0.87 47.02 21.94
C GLY A 220 -1.22 45.95 20.90
N TYR A 221 -2.26 46.19 20.12
CA TYR A 221 -2.71 45.24 19.08
C TYR A 221 -2.10 45.61 17.72
N LEU A 222 -1.49 44.63 17.06
CA LEU A 222 -0.84 44.81 15.77
C LEU A 222 -1.55 44.00 14.69
N PRO A 223 -1.87 44.59 13.51
CA PRO A 223 -2.48 43.87 12.42
C PRO A 223 -1.47 42.93 11.77
N VAL A 224 -1.85 41.65 11.62
CA VAL A 224 -0.92 40.60 11.17
C VAL A 224 -1.37 39.87 9.92
N GLY A 225 -2.65 39.96 9.54
CA GLY A 225 -3.15 39.41 8.29
C GLY A 225 -4.67 39.45 8.16
N PHE A 226 -5.16 38.86 7.07
CA PHE A 226 -6.58 38.61 6.84
C PHE A 226 -6.94 37.17 7.19
N TYR A 227 -8.07 36.97 7.85
CA TYR A 227 -8.65 35.68 8.14
C TYR A 227 -9.77 35.37 7.14
N ASP A 228 -9.62 34.26 6.43
CA ASP A 228 -10.64 33.73 5.53
C ASP A 228 -11.47 32.67 6.24
N PHE A 229 -12.76 32.96 6.41
CA PHE A 229 -13.71 32.05 7.06
C PHE A 229 -13.98 30.76 6.26
N THR A 230 -13.74 30.76 4.94
CA THR A 230 -13.98 29.60 4.06
C THR A 230 -12.83 28.59 4.15
N SER A 231 -11.59 29.05 4.02
CA SER A 231 -10.40 28.20 4.16
C SER A 231 -9.96 27.98 5.61
N GLN A 232 -10.59 28.67 6.57
CA GLN A 232 -10.24 28.67 7.98
C GLN A 232 -8.75 28.96 8.23
N SER A 233 -8.16 29.81 7.39
CA SER A 233 -6.73 30.09 7.41
C SER A 233 -6.45 31.58 7.55
N LEU A 234 -5.36 31.90 8.26
CA LEU A 234 -4.86 33.25 8.40
C LEU A 234 -3.85 33.53 7.28
N VAL A 235 -4.21 34.41 6.37
CA VAL A 235 -3.34 34.93 5.32
C VAL A 235 -2.57 36.12 5.89
N ARG A 236 -1.30 35.88 6.25
CA ARG A 236 -0.42 36.90 6.83
C ARG A 236 -0.08 37.98 5.82
N PHE A 237 0.04 39.25 6.25
CA PHE A 237 0.40 40.36 5.35
C PHE A 237 1.76 40.16 4.64
N ASN A 238 2.71 39.48 5.30
CA ASN A 238 4.03 39.19 4.74
C ASN A 238 4.06 38.05 3.71
N LYS A 239 2.93 37.36 3.48
CA LYS A 239 2.78 36.29 2.48
C LYS A 239 1.87 36.69 1.31
N ILE A 240 1.41 37.94 1.27
CA ILE A 240 0.62 38.47 0.14
C ILE A 240 1.61 38.86 -0.96
N GLN A 241 2.13 37.86 -1.68
CA GLN A 241 3.05 38.09 -2.82
C GLN A 241 2.32 38.34 -4.14
N GLU A 242 1.00 38.11 -4.21
CA GLU A 242 0.19 38.39 -5.40
C GLU A 242 -1.18 38.93 -5.01
N LEU A 243 -1.36 40.25 -4.98
CA LEU A 243 -2.69 40.86 -4.88
C LEU A 243 -3.56 40.54 -6.11
N SER A 244 -2.95 40.19 -7.24
CA SER A 244 -3.61 39.88 -8.52
C SER A 244 -4.35 38.55 -8.53
N SER A 245 -3.89 37.53 -7.80
CA SER A 245 -4.56 36.21 -7.74
C SER A 245 -5.88 36.24 -6.95
N PHE A 246 -6.12 37.30 -6.19
CA PHE A 246 -7.41 37.60 -5.55
C PHE A 246 -8.38 38.37 -6.46
N ILE A 247 -7.96 38.88 -7.63
CA ILE A 247 -8.70 39.89 -8.42
C ILE A 247 -9.43 39.34 -9.67
N ALA A 248 -9.11 38.17 -10.26
CA ALA A 248 -9.86 37.69 -11.44
C ALA A 248 -9.72 36.17 -11.70
N PRO A 249 -10.71 35.52 -12.35
CA PRO A 249 -10.74 34.08 -12.53
C PRO A 249 -9.72 33.58 -13.57
N THR A 250 -9.27 32.35 -13.34
CA THR A 250 -8.30 31.57 -14.12
C THR A 250 -8.46 31.63 -15.64
N GLN A 251 -7.40 32.05 -16.35
CA GLN A 251 -7.06 31.56 -17.70
C GLN A 251 -5.54 31.48 -17.88
N ASP A 252 -5.10 30.42 -18.56
CA ASP A 252 -3.73 30.06 -18.89
C ASP A 252 -2.89 31.21 -19.48
N THR A 253 -1.66 31.40 -18.99
CA THR A 253 -0.48 31.65 -19.84
C THR A 253 0.83 31.49 -19.06
N GLN A 254 1.82 30.93 -19.74
CA GLN A 254 3.14 30.56 -19.24
C GLN A 254 4.08 31.76 -18.98
N ILE A 255 5.19 31.47 -18.26
CA ILE A 255 6.55 32.07 -18.32
C ILE A 255 7.02 32.88 -17.08
N ASN A 256 7.93 32.24 -16.33
CA ASN A 256 9.16 32.71 -15.64
C ASN A 256 9.13 33.96 -14.74
N SER A 257 9.40 33.79 -13.43
CA SER A 257 10.73 34.04 -12.80
C SER A 257 10.69 34.15 -11.26
N ALA A 258 11.69 33.49 -10.64
CA ALA A 258 12.35 33.81 -9.36
C ALA A 258 11.54 33.98 -8.05
N THR A 259 11.42 32.89 -7.29
CA THR A 259 10.98 32.87 -5.89
C THR A 259 12.14 32.56 -4.92
N ASN A 260 12.27 33.35 -3.86
CA ASN A 260 12.73 32.94 -2.53
C ASN A 260 11.72 33.59 -1.55
N GLY A 261 11.13 32.92 -0.57
CA GLY A 261 11.78 32.07 0.42
C GLY A 261 10.89 31.00 1.07
N LYS A 262 10.29 30.13 0.26
CA LYS A 262 10.22 28.69 0.55
C LYS A 262 10.74 28.01 -0.71
N ARG A 263 11.97 27.46 -0.66
CA ARG A 263 12.54 26.76 -1.81
C ARG A 263 11.58 25.63 -2.18
N GLU A 264 11.04 25.69 -3.39
CA GLU A 264 10.11 24.73 -3.95
C GLU A 264 10.73 23.32 -3.98
N GLN A 265 9.91 22.28 -3.75
CA GLN A 265 10.35 20.90 -3.99
C GLN A 265 10.57 20.72 -5.48
N LYS A 266 11.78 20.32 -5.87
CA LYS A 266 12.15 20.05 -7.25
C LYS A 266 12.47 18.57 -7.40
N PHE A 267 12.00 17.99 -8.50
CA PHE A 267 12.23 16.59 -8.83
C PHE A 267 13.18 16.45 -10.02
N TYR A 268 14.13 15.53 -9.95
CA TYR A 268 15.12 15.27 -11.00
C TYR A 268 15.04 13.80 -11.39
N VAL A 269 15.13 13.51 -12.70
CA VAL A 269 14.98 12.15 -13.22
C VAL A 269 16.28 11.64 -13.80
N LEU A 270 16.75 10.52 -13.27
CA LEU A 270 17.82 9.72 -13.85
C LEU A 270 17.22 8.38 -14.30
N GLU A 271 17.43 7.99 -15.55
CA GLU A 271 16.80 6.79 -16.10
C GLU A 271 17.72 6.00 -17.01
N ASN A 272 17.50 4.69 -17.05
CA ASN A 272 18.09 3.76 -18.00
C ASN A 272 17.02 2.73 -18.43
N ASN A 273 17.41 1.71 -19.19
CA ASN A 273 16.47 0.70 -19.69
C ASN A 273 15.83 -0.17 -18.58
N TYR A 274 16.39 -0.16 -17.37
CA TYR A 274 15.91 -0.97 -16.24
C TYR A 274 15.06 -0.19 -15.25
N GLN A 275 15.27 1.12 -15.09
CA GLN A 275 14.60 1.91 -14.08
C GLN A 275 14.62 3.40 -14.39
N GLN A 276 13.56 4.09 -13.96
CA GLN A 276 13.47 5.54 -13.87
C GLN A 276 13.46 5.92 -12.40
N LEU A 277 14.43 6.72 -11.98
CA LEU A 277 14.65 7.14 -10.60
C LEU A 277 14.33 8.62 -10.46
N VAL A 278 13.44 8.95 -9.53
CA VAL A 278 12.97 10.32 -9.31
C VAL A 278 13.51 10.83 -7.98
N PHE A 279 14.43 11.77 -8.05
CA PHE A 279 15.09 12.39 -6.89
C PHE A 279 14.40 13.68 -6.51
N SER A 280 14.21 13.89 -5.21
CA SER A 280 13.76 15.15 -4.62
C SER A 280 14.95 15.94 -4.09
N ASN A 281 14.97 17.25 -4.31
CA ASN A 281 15.94 18.14 -3.65
C ASN A 281 15.81 18.12 -2.12
N TYR A 282 14.62 17.89 -1.58
CA TYR A 282 14.46 17.57 -0.15
C TYR A 282 15.11 16.23 0.15
N GLY A 283 16.08 16.26 1.05
CA GLY A 283 16.91 15.12 1.44
C GLY A 283 17.92 14.70 0.39
N GLY A 284 17.90 15.24 -0.83
CA GLY A 284 18.64 14.69 -1.97
C GLY A 284 18.34 13.20 -2.11
N ALA A 285 17.06 12.82 -2.07
CA ALA A 285 16.60 11.45 -1.82
C ALA A 285 15.64 10.95 -2.91
N LEU A 286 15.44 9.64 -3.00
CA LEU A 286 14.55 9.01 -3.98
C LEU A 286 13.09 9.08 -3.52
N ALA A 287 12.29 9.87 -4.23
CA ALA A 287 10.85 10.00 -4.01
C ALA A 287 10.06 8.91 -4.78
N GLU A 288 10.51 8.53 -5.98
CA GLU A 288 9.90 7.45 -6.77
C GLU A 288 10.96 6.55 -7.41
N ILE A 289 10.62 5.27 -7.56
CA ILE A 289 11.39 4.28 -8.31
C ILE A 289 10.40 3.59 -9.24
N ASN A 290 10.55 3.83 -10.54
CA ASN A 290 9.60 3.40 -11.56
C ASN A 290 10.30 2.38 -12.46
N LEU A 291 9.78 1.15 -12.48
CA LEU A 291 10.33 0.06 -13.28
C LEU A 291 9.58 -0.02 -14.60
N PRO A 292 10.21 0.27 -15.76
CA PRO A 292 9.56 0.20 -17.05
C PRO A 292 9.06 -1.21 -17.32
N PHE A 293 7.91 -1.34 -17.96
CA PHE A 293 7.43 -2.64 -18.44
C PHE A 293 8.26 -3.12 -19.62
N ARG A 294 8.36 -4.45 -19.74
CA ARG A 294 8.94 -5.12 -20.91
C ARG A 294 8.05 -4.85 -22.12
N THR A 295 8.63 -4.27 -23.16
CA THR A 295 7.99 -4.01 -24.45
C THR A 295 8.86 -4.54 -25.58
N ASP A 296 8.34 -4.52 -26.81
CA ASP A 296 9.16 -4.86 -27.98
C ASP A 296 10.34 -3.89 -28.17
N GLU A 297 10.17 -2.64 -27.74
CA GLU A 297 11.18 -1.58 -27.78
C GLU A 297 12.19 -1.70 -26.62
N ASN A 298 11.73 -2.06 -25.41
CA ASN A 298 12.58 -2.25 -24.23
C ASN A 298 12.55 -3.71 -23.76
N GLN A 299 13.45 -4.51 -24.32
CA GLN A 299 13.62 -5.92 -23.95
C GLN A 299 14.51 -6.12 -22.70
N ALA A 300 15.16 -5.06 -22.20
CA ALA A 300 16.05 -5.17 -21.04
C ALA A 300 15.25 -5.31 -19.74
N SER A 301 14.08 -4.69 -19.65
CA SER A 301 13.21 -4.88 -18.49
C SER A 301 12.56 -6.27 -18.51
N VAL A 302 12.47 -6.89 -17.34
CA VAL A 302 11.77 -8.17 -17.13
C VAL A 302 10.39 -7.98 -16.49
N VAL A 303 10.02 -6.75 -16.12
CA VAL A 303 8.74 -6.43 -15.45
C VAL A 303 7.60 -6.46 -16.45
N ARG A 304 6.53 -7.20 -16.11
CA ARG A 304 5.32 -7.30 -16.94
C ARG A 304 4.19 -6.47 -16.35
N GLU A 305 3.40 -5.88 -17.24
CA GLU A 305 2.18 -5.16 -16.90
C GLU A 305 1.08 -6.14 -16.49
N ILE A 306 0.47 -5.92 -15.32
CA ILE A 306 -0.67 -6.71 -14.84
C ILE A 306 -1.99 -5.94 -14.99
N GLU A 307 -3.11 -6.64 -14.81
CA GLU A 307 -4.46 -6.03 -14.92
C GLU A 307 -4.62 -4.81 -14.01
N PHE A 308 -4.04 -4.85 -12.82
CA PHE A 308 -4.06 -3.73 -11.89
C PHE A 308 -3.44 -2.46 -12.48
N ASP A 309 -2.31 -2.57 -13.17
CA ASP A 309 -1.62 -1.43 -13.78
C ASP A 309 -2.48 -0.83 -14.92
N ARG A 310 -3.12 -1.68 -15.73
CA ARG A 310 -4.09 -1.24 -16.76
C ARG A 310 -5.30 -0.53 -16.17
N ASN A 311 -5.83 -1.05 -15.06
CA ASN A 311 -6.97 -0.46 -14.36
C ASN A 311 -6.63 0.91 -13.77
N MET A 312 -5.41 1.11 -13.26
CA MET A 312 -4.93 2.40 -12.79
C MET A 312 -4.86 3.44 -13.92
N VAL A 313 -4.32 3.08 -15.08
CA VAL A 313 -4.29 3.99 -16.25
C VAL A 313 -5.70 4.38 -16.69
N LYS A 314 -6.62 3.41 -16.73
CA LYS A 314 -7.99 3.61 -17.22
C LYS A 314 -8.86 4.44 -16.28
N HIS A 315 -8.80 4.19 -14.97
CA HIS A 315 -9.73 4.78 -14.00
C HIS A 315 -9.09 5.84 -13.09
N HIS A 316 -7.75 5.84 -12.94
CA HIS A 316 -7.01 6.74 -12.04
C HIS A 316 -5.79 7.37 -12.75
N PRO A 317 -5.97 8.07 -13.90
CA PRO A 317 -4.86 8.50 -14.76
C PRO A 317 -3.84 9.40 -14.06
N TYR A 318 -4.27 10.25 -13.11
CA TYR A 318 -3.35 11.09 -12.33
C TYR A 318 -2.39 10.26 -11.46
N ASN A 319 -2.87 9.16 -10.88
CA ASN A 319 -2.07 8.23 -10.08
C ASN A 319 -1.28 7.23 -10.95
N ALA A 320 -1.38 7.35 -12.28
CA ALA A 320 -0.68 6.53 -13.27
C ALA A 320 0.33 7.33 -14.12
N LEU A 321 0.63 8.58 -13.73
CA LEU A 321 1.71 9.37 -14.32
C LEU A 321 3.06 8.99 -13.71
N PHE A 322 4.11 8.92 -14.52
CA PHE A 322 5.47 8.60 -14.12
C PHE A 322 6.47 9.56 -14.79
N PRO A 323 7.15 10.44 -14.04
CA PRO A 323 6.96 10.74 -12.61
C PRO A 323 5.57 11.30 -12.27
N SER A 324 5.18 11.29 -10.99
CA SER A 324 3.90 11.88 -10.53
C SER A 324 3.93 13.41 -10.47
N HIS A 325 5.12 14.02 -10.52
CA HIS A 325 5.34 15.47 -10.43
C HIS A 325 6.05 16.01 -11.67
N ALA A 326 6.00 17.33 -11.83
CA ALA A 326 6.86 18.03 -12.79
C ALA A 326 8.34 17.83 -12.40
N TYR A 327 9.21 17.66 -13.38
CA TYR A 327 10.57 17.20 -13.14
C TYR A 327 11.59 17.78 -14.11
N TYR A 328 12.86 17.62 -13.76
CA TYR A 328 14.01 18.07 -14.52
C TYR A 328 14.83 16.88 -15.01
N THR A 329 15.37 16.99 -16.22
CA THR A 329 16.33 16.05 -16.81
C THR A 329 17.59 16.79 -17.24
N HIS A 330 18.70 16.08 -17.42
CA HIS A 330 19.94 16.69 -17.92
C HIS A 330 19.73 17.28 -19.32
N ALA A 331 20.33 18.44 -19.60
CA ALA A 331 20.34 19.00 -20.95
C ALA A 331 21.48 18.41 -21.79
N LYS A 332 21.23 18.16 -23.08
CA LYS A 332 22.25 17.66 -24.02
C LYS A 332 23.17 18.75 -24.58
N ASP A 333 22.79 20.02 -24.47
CA ASP A 333 23.49 21.17 -25.06
C ASP A 333 24.03 22.13 -24.00
N GLN A 334 25.23 22.67 -24.24
CA GLN A 334 26.07 23.47 -23.32
C GLN A 334 25.50 24.85 -22.90
N GLY A 335 24.19 25.08 -22.99
CA GLY A 335 23.55 26.37 -22.71
C GLY A 335 22.32 26.35 -21.79
N LYS A 336 21.83 25.18 -21.38
CA LYS A 336 20.80 25.04 -20.34
C LYS A 336 21.29 24.06 -19.29
N ASP A 337 21.15 24.37 -18.00
CA ASP A 337 21.56 23.45 -16.94
C ASP A 337 20.62 22.23 -16.87
N PHE A 338 19.31 22.42 -17.08
CA PHE A 338 18.29 21.36 -17.02
C PHE A 338 17.17 21.54 -18.06
N ILE A 339 16.51 20.45 -18.45
CA ILE A 339 15.27 20.44 -19.23
C ILE A 339 14.10 20.17 -18.28
N PHE A 340 13.15 21.11 -18.22
CA PHE A 340 11.93 20.99 -17.42
C PHE A 340 10.82 20.29 -18.19
N HIS A 341 10.13 19.36 -17.52
CA HIS A 341 8.98 18.62 -18.02
C HIS A 341 7.80 18.86 -17.09
N GLU A 342 6.70 19.39 -17.64
CA GLU A 342 5.51 19.73 -16.85
C GLU A 342 4.78 18.48 -16.30
N LYS A 343 4.83 17.36 -17.02
CA LYS A 343 4.10 16.12 -16.67
C LYS A 343 4.92 14.88 -17.05
N GLY A 344 4.75 13.81 -16.27
CA GLY A 344 5.26 12.49 -16.57
C GLY A 344 4.51 11.77 -17.70
N GLN A 345 5.03 10.59 -18.06
CA GLN A 345 4.39 9.67 -19.00
C GLN A 345 3.25 8.90 -18.32
N LEU A 346 2.15 8.69 -19.04
CA LEU A 346 1.01 7.92 -18.55
C LEU A 346 1.26 6.41 -18.75
N GLY A 347 1.21 5.63 -17.67
CA GLY A 347 1.41 4.19 -17.69
C GLY A 347 2.84 3.77 -18.07
N GLY A 348 3.03 2.49 -18.39
CA GLY A 348 4.33 1.96 -18.84
C GLY A 348 5.32 1.60 -17.73
N TYR A 349 4.98 1.84 -16.46
CA TYR A 349 5.85 1.59 -15.31
C TYR A 349 5.12 0.95 -14.13
N TYR A 350 5.89 0.18 -13.36
CA TYR A 350 5.54 -0.25 -12.01
C TYR A 350 6.23 0.65 -10.97
N PRO A 351 5.48 1.29 -10.04
CA PRO A 351 6.08 2.00 -8.91
C PRO A 351 6.53 1.01 -7.84
N LEU A 352 7.83 0.96 -7.56
CA LEU A 352 8.39 0.12 -6.50
C LEU A 352 8.28 0.76 -5.11
N LEU A 353 8.27 2.10 -5.04
CA LEU A 353 8.02 2.85 -3.81
C LEU A 353 6.56 3.29 -3.74
N ARG A 354 6.02 3.37 -2.52
CA ARG A 354 4.82 4.17 -2.28
C ARG A 354 5.14 5.63 -2.57
N ARG A 355 4.20 6.28 -3.25
CA ARG A 355 4.33 7.64 -3.77
C ARG A 355 3.08 8.45 -3.46
N ASP A 356 3.10 9.73 -3.81
CA ASP A 356 1.96 10.62 -3.63
C ASP A 356 0.73 10.09 -4.38
N LEU A 357 -0.43 10.19 -3.73
CA LEU A 357 -1.68 9.62 -4.23
C LEU A 357 -2.83 10.62 -4.12
N ILE A 358 -3.62 10.73 -5.18
CA ILE A 358 -4.87 11.49 -5.20
C ILE A 358 -6.02 10.50 -5.00
N GLN A 359 -6.65 10.55 -3.82
CA GLN A 359 -7.85 9.75 -3.52
C GLN A 359 -9.07 10.36 -4.20
N ILE A 360 -10.03 9.57 -4.66
CA ILE A 360 -11.23 10.06 -5.35
C ILE A 360 -12.31 10.49 -4.35
N SER A 361 -12.45 9.80 -3.20
CA SER A 361 -13.54 10.08 -2.25
C SER A 361 -13.12 9.92 -0.78
N PRO A 362 -13.08 11.01 0.03
CA PRO A 362 -13.14 12.41 -0.41
C PRO A 362 -11.89 12.76 -1.24
N ARG A 363 -12.03 13.63 -2.26
CA ARG A 363 -10.91 13.98 -3.14
C ARG A 363 -9.78 14.63 -2.33
N LYS A 364 -8.75 13.87 -2.02
CA LYS A 364 -7.66 14.28 -1.10
C LYS A 364 -6.33 13.87 -1.70
N SER A 365 -5.46 14.85 -1.90
CA SER A 365 -4.06 14.58 -2.20
C SER A 365 -3.34 14.18 -0.91
N VAL A 366 -2.68 13.04 -0.93
CA VAL A 366 -1.81 12.57 0.15
C VAL A 366 -0.37 12.67 -0.34
N GLN A 367 0.34 13.65 0.20
CA GLN A 367 1.77 13.83 -0.04
C GLN A 367 2.59 13.04 0.98
N ILE A 368 3.54 12.26 0.49
CA ILE A 368 4.49 11.52 1.31
C ILE A 368 5.58 12.47 1.76
N LYS A 369 5.73 12.58 3.08
CA LYS A 369 6.78 13.38 3.69
C LYS A 369 8.18 12.86 3.35
N PRO A 370 9.19 13.72 3.14
CA PRO A 370 10.56 13.34 2.79
C PRO A 370 11.22 12.31 3.72
N GLN A 371 10.82 12.26 5.00
CA GLN A 371 11.32 11.25 5.95
C GLN A 371 11.03 9.79 5.55
N HIS A 372 10.12 9.55 4.60
CA HIS A 372 9.80 8.21 4.08
C HIS A 372 10.37 7.95 2.67
N TYR A 373 11.09 8.91 2.08
CA TYR A 373 11.80 8.70 0.81
C TYR A 373 12.93 7.70 0.98
N ALA A 374 13.29 7.00 -0.09
CA ALA A 374 14.43 6.09 -0.08
C ALA A 374 15.75 6.85 -0.15
N LEU A 375 16.79 6.30 0.49
CA LEU A 375 18.13 6.87 0.55
C LEU A 375 18.18 8.30 1.13
N ASN A 376 17.20 8.64 1.98
CA ASN A 376 17.21 9.88 2.74
C ASN A 376 18.02 9.69 4.02
N ILE A 377 18.60 10.79 4.53
CA ILE A 377 19.27 10.79 5.82
C ILE A 377 18.30 11.36 6.84
N VAL A 378 18.01 10.57 7.86
CA VAL A 378 17.11 10.94 8.95
C VAL A 378 17.81 10.83 10.28
N SER A 379 17.29 11.53 11.28
CA SER A 379 17.76 11.44 12.65
C SER A 379 16.56 11.29 13.59
N GLU A 380 16.78 11.25 14.90
CA GLU A 380 15.69 11.37 15.88
C GLU A 380 14.91 12.69 15.71
N TYR A 381 15.56 13.72 15.16
CA TYR A 381 14.94 14.99 14.81
C TYR A 381 14.50 14.99 13.34
N PRO A 382 13.24 15.39 13.05
CA PRO A 382 12.65 15.31 11.71
C PRO A 382 13.22 16.34 10.72
N GLU A 383 13.85 17.42 11.20
CA GLU A 383 14.34 18.54 10.39
C GLU A 383 15.35 18.11 9.32
N LEU A 384 16.18 17.10 9.62
CA LEU A 384 17.21 16.63 8.69
C LEU A 384 16.61 15.99 7.43
N ALA A 385 15.43 15.38 7.54
CA ALA A 385 14.76 14.75 6.42
C ALA A 385 14.29 15.77 5.36
N GLU A 386 14.03 17.01 5.80
CA GLU A 386 13.55 18.13 4.99
C GLU A 386 14.68 19.12 4.65
N LEU A 387 15.95 18.73 4.87
CA LEU A 387 17.09 19.53 4.43
C LEU A 387 17.09 19.62 2.90
N ILE A 388 17.25 20.83 2.36
CA ILE A 388 17.24 21.07 0.91
C ILE A 388 18.67 20.95 0.38
N TYR A 389 18.85 20.08 -0.60
CA TYR A 389 20.10 19.88 -1.31
C TYR A 389 20.09 20.63 -2.64
N GLU A 390 21.25 21.17 -3.01
CA GLU A 390 21.51 21.77 -4.31
C GLU A 390 22.15 20.73 -5.23
N VAL A 391 21.76 20.74 -6.50
CA VAL A 391 22.35 19.86 -7.51
C VAL A 391 23.62 20.52 -8.01
N ILE A 392 24.77 19.92 -7.71
CA ILE A 392 26.09 20.43 -8.13
C ILE A 392 26.60 19.76 -9.40
N HIS A 393 26.07 18.57 -9.73
CA HIS A 393 26.39 17.83 -10.95
C HIS A 393 25.17 17.01 -11.38
N PHE A 394 24.87 16.99 -12.67
CA PHE A 394 23.81 16.15 -13.23
C PHE A 394 24.09 15.85 -14.70
N ASP A 395 24.28 14.57 -15.00
CA ASP A 395 24.43 14.07 -16.36
C ASP A 395 23.47 12.89 -16.61
N ASN A 396 23.68 12.16 -17.69
CA ASN A 396 22.84 11.03 -18.07
C ASN A 396 23.05 9.76 -17.22
N ARG A 397 24.08 9.71 -16.37
CA ARG A 397 24.43 8.53 -15.56
C ARG A 397 24.53 8.83 -14.07
N SER A 398 24.64 10.09 -13.67
CA SER A 398 24.91 10.48 -12.31
C SER A 398 24.26 11.82 -11.96
N ILE A 399 23.93 11.96 -10.68
CA ILE A 399 23.44 13.19 -10.08
C ILE A 399 24.05 13.35 -8.69
N THR A 400 24.58 14.54 -8.42
CA THR A 400 25.23 14.86 -7.16
C THR A 400 24.50 15.99 -6.46
N PHE A 401 24.10 15.71 -5.23
CA PHE A 401 23.42 16.62 -4.32
C PHE A 401 24.38 17.06 -3.22
N GLU A 402 24.44 18.35 -2.92
CA GLU A 402 25.18 18.89 -1.79
C GLU A 402 24.24 19.72 -0.89
N ALA A 403 24.35 19.52 0.42
CA ALA A 403 23.73 20.38 1.41
C ALA A 403 24.70 20.70 2.53
N VAL A 404 24.60 21.92 3.05
CA VAL A 404 25.35 22.37 4.22
C VAL A 404 24.35 22.72 5.32
N GLN A 405 24.49 22.07 6.48
CA GLN A 405 23.70 22.36 7.67
C GLN A 405 24.65 22.53 8.85
N ASN A 406 24.67 23.72 9.44
CA ASN A 406 25.59 24.08 10.53
C ASN A 406 27.07 23.86 10.10
N GLN A 407 27.77 22.94 10.77
CA GLN A 407 29.16 22.54 10.49
C GLN A 407 29.26 21.20 9.73
N ARG A 408 28.14 20.71 9.18
CA ARG A 408 28.07 19.44 8.45
C ARG A 408 27.85 19.71 6.97
N ARG A 409 28.77 19.26 6.12
CA ARG A 409 28.58 19.18 4.67
C ARG A 409 28.21 17.75 4.31
N ILE A 410 27.11 17.59 3.59
CA ILE A 410 26.64 16.28 3.12
C ILE A 410 26.61 16.30 1.60
N THR A 411 27.36 15.39 0.99
CA THR A 411 27.38 15.20 -0.45
C THR A 411 26.89 13.79 -0.78
N LYS A 412 25.89 13.70 -1.65
CA LYS A 412 25.33 12.43 -2.14
C LYS A 412 25.53 12.36 -3.64
N THR A 413 26.35 11.42 -4.08
CA THR A 413 26.54 11.14 -5.50
C THR A 413 25.82 9.84 -5.85
N TYR A 414 24.80 9.94 -6.67
CA TYR A 414 24.09 8.80 -7.22
C TYR A 414 24.63 8.52 -8.62
N SER A 415 24.95 7.27 -8.93
CA SER A 415 25.45 6.90 -10.25
C SER A 415 25.03 5.51 -10.68
N PHE A 416 24.74 5.35 -11.97
CA PHE A 416 24.78 4.05 -12.62
C PHE A 416 26.25 3.66 -12.82
N GLY A 417 26.63 2.43 -12.46
CA GLY A 417 27.99 1.94 -12.72
C GLY A 417 28.32 2.00 -14.21
N ASP A 418 29.57 2.16 -14.62
CA ASP A 418 29.99 2.34 -16.03
C ASP A 418 29.42 1.28 -17.00
N SER A 419 29.46 1.48 -18.33
CA SER A 419 28.90 0.50 -19.28
C SER A 419 29.43 -0.93 -19.09
N LEU A 420 30.66 -1.08 -18.61
CA LEU A 420 31.27 -2.36 -18.21
C LEU A 420 30.82 -2.86 -16.82
N GLN A 421 30.38 -1.97 -15.92
CA GLN A 421 29.99 -2.20 -14.52
C GLN A 421 28.49 -1.97 -14.18
N GLU A 422 27.62 -1.66 -15.15
CA GLU A 422 26.18 -1.44 -14.93
C GLU A 422 25.43 -2.76 -14.63
N GLY A 423 25.11 -3.01 -13.36
CA GLY A 423 24.23 -4.10 -12.96
C GLY A 423 22.76 -3.74 -13.20
N PRO A 424 21.91 -4.66 -13.67
CA PRO A 424 20.50 -4.38 -13.90
C PRO A 424 19.83 -3.95 -12.58
N TYR A 425 19.00 -2.90 -12.62
CA TYR A 425 18.28 -2.36 -11.45
C TYR A 425 19.18 -1.94 -10.26
N CYS A 426 20.48 -1.68 -10.49
CA CYS A 426 21.40 -1.24 -9.44
C CYS A 426 21.72 0.25 -9.57
N LEU A 427 21.84 0.91 -8.41
CA LEU A 427 22.28 2.28 -8.24
C LEU A 427 23.40 2.32 -7.20
N ASN A 428 24.48 3.04 -7.49
CA ASN A 428 25.52 3.31 -6.50
C ASN A 428 25.26 4.65 -5.83
N LEU A 429 25.42 4.70 -4.52
CA LEU A 429 25.39 5.92 -3.71
C LEU A 429 26.73 6.07 -3.00
N ALA A 430 27.49 7.10 -3.37
CA ALA A 430 28.63 7.58 -2.59
C ALA A 430 28.17 8.73 -1.70
N LEU A 431 28.18 8.50 -0.38
CA LEU A 431 27.76 9.44 0.63
C LEU A 431 28.98 9.96 1.39
N GLN A 432 29.31 11.23 1.21
CA GLN A 432 30.36 11.93 1.96
C GLN A 432 29.71 12.81 3.02
N ILE A 433 30.09 12.63 4.28
CA ILE A 433 29.69 13.52 5.38
C ILE A 433 30.92 14.11 6.04
N ASP A 434 31.15 15.40 5.82
CA ASP A 434 32.20 16.16 6.51
C ASP A 434 31.59 16.78 7.78
N GLY A 435 31.84 16.16 8.93
CA GLY A 435 31.32 16.58 10.24
C GLY A 435 30.80 15.40 11.07
N ASP A 436 30.20 15.70 12.22
CA ASP A 436 29.60 14.69 13.12
C ASP A 436 28.42 14.00 12.43
N ALA A 437 28.39 12.67 12.37
CA ALA A 437 27.30 11.89 11.77
C ALA A 437 26.61 10.97 12.79
N ARG A 438 26.81 11.20 14.09
CA ARG A 438 26.17 10.42 15.16
C ARG A 438 24.65 10.48 15.08
N GLY A 439 24.01 9.31 15.24
CA GLY A 439 22.55 9.18 15.26
C GLY A 439 21.88 9.41 13.91
N LEU A 440 22.65 9.45 12.81
CA LEU A 440 22.12 9.54 11.46
C LEU A 440 21.85 8.16 10.89
N TRP A 441 20.75 8.06 10.15
CA TRP A 441 20.30 6.83 9.52
C TRP A 441 19.99 7.06 8.05
N LEU A 442 20.32 6.08 7.21
CA LEU A 442 19.92 6.00 5.82
C LEU A 442 18.65 5.16 5.69
N THR A 443 17.62 5.71 5.03
CA THR A 443 16.32 5.04 4.87
C THR A 443 16.28 4.12 3.65
N SER A 444 15.57 2.99 3.74
CA SER A 444 15.25 2.16 2.57
C SER A 444 14.11 2.69 1.71
N GLY A 445 13.33 3.64 2.24
CA GLY A 445 12.00 3.97 1.72
C GLY A 445 10.96 2.89 2.05
N VAL A 446 9.71 3.15 1.65
CA VAL A 446 8.57 2.25 1.86
C VAL A 446 8.16 1.60 0.53
N PRO A 447 8.38 0.28 0.35
CA PRO A 447 7.97 -0.40 -0.86
C PRO A 447 6.45 -0.40 -1.05
N GLU A 448 6.05 -0.41 -2.32
CA GLU A 448 4.65 -0.58 -2.72
C GLU A 448 4.17 -2.00 -2.39
N VAL A 449 2.86 -2.15 -2.16
CA VAL A 449 2.24 -3.44 -1.82
C VAL A 449 1.88 -4.20 -3.08
N GLU A 450 2.29 -5.46 -3.12
CA GLU A 450 1.81 -6.41 -4.12
C GLU A 450 0.73 -7.32 -3.50
N TRP A 451 -0.40 -7.45 -4.18
CA TRP A 451 -1.45 -8.37 -3.77
C TRP A 451 -1.19 -9.75 -4.36
N ILE A 452 -0.77 -10.69 -3.51
CA ILE A 452 -0.53 -12.07 -3.91
C ILE A 452 -1.69 -12.89 -3.36
N SER A 453 -2.39 -13.65 -4.20
CA SER A 453 -3.55 -14.49 -3.84
C SER A 453 -3.50 -14.99 -2.38
N GLY A 454 -4.34 -14.39 -1.53
CA GLY A 454 -4.36 -14.57 -0.08
C GLY A 454 -4.04 -13.32 0.76
N GLY A 455 -3.47 -12.26 0.18
CA GLY A 455 -3.21 -10.96 0.83
C GLY A 455 -1.80 -10.40 0.58
N PRO A 456 -1.49 -9.22 1.15
CA PRO A 456 -0.15 -8.62 1.02
C PRO A 456 0.88 -9.48 1.74
N ALA A 457 2.08 -9.63 1.16
CA ALA A 457 3.13 -10.48 1.71
C ALA A 457 4.49 -9.76 1.82
N PRO A 458 4.58 -8.66 2.60
CA PRO A 458 5.86 -7.99 2.82
C PRO A 458 6.84 -8.94 3.53
N SER A 459 8.11 -8.85 3.16
CA SER A 459 9.18 -9.68 3.71
C SER A 459 10.44 -8.85 3.92
N LEU A 460 10.94 -8.87 5.15
CA LEU A 460 12.20 -8.25 5.54
C LEU A 460 13.24 -9.34 5.81
N LYS A 461 14.45 -9.16 5.26
CA LYS A 461 15.56 -10.09 5.42
C LYS A 461 16.85 -9.30 5.56
N TYR A 462 17.84 -9.88 6.21
CA TYR A 462 19.20 -9.35 6.18
C TYR A 462 20.19 -10.50 6.02
N ARG A 463 21.34 -10.20 5.44
CA ARG A 463 22.45 -11.13 5.34
C ARG A 463 23.54 -10.74 6.29
N ILE A 464 24.19 -11.75 6.86
CA ILE A 464 25.35 -11.56 7.71
C ILE A 464 26.37 -12.66 7.43
N THR A 465 27.65 -12.30 7.41
CA THR A 465 28.74 -13.25 7.27
C THR A 465 29.48 -13.40 8.60
N ARG A 466 29.41 -14.60 9.20
CA ARG A 466 30.11 -14.97 10.43
C ARG A 466 31.03 -16.16 10.17
N ASN A 467 32.30 -16.07 10.59
CA ASN A 467 33.28 -17.16 10.42
C ASN A 467 33.33 -17.72 8.97
N GLN A 468 33.35 -16.83 7.97
CA GLN A 468 33.33 -17.18 6.53
C GLN A 468 32.09 -17.95 6.05
N LYS A 469 31.04 -18.07 6.88
CA LYS A 469 29.74 -18.58 6.48
C LYS A 469 28.75 -17.43 6.43
N SER A 470 28.16 -17.22 5.26
CA SER A 470 27.06 -16.28 5.09
C SER A 470 25.74 -16.95 5.37
N GLU A 471 24.86 -16.24 6.07
CA GLU A 471 23.49 -16.68 6.35
C GLU A 471 22.53 -15.52 6.08
N VAL A 472 21.36 -15.85 5.53
CA VAL A 472 20.25 -14.91 5.35
C VAL A 472 19.20 -15.20 6.39
N GLU A 473 18.93 -14.23 7.25
CA GLU A 473 17.93 -14.33 8.31
C GLU A 473 16.69 -13.52 7.93
N LYS A 474 15.51 -14.09 8.22
CA LYS A 474 14.23 -13.39 8.07
C LYS A 474 13.97 -12.56 9.32
N ILE A 475 13.48 -11.34 9.11
CA ILE A 475 13.13 -10.42 10.19
C ILE A 475 11.63 -10.44 10.39
N ASP A 476 11.20 -10.61 11.63
CA ASP A 476 9.78 -10.52 11.98
C ASP A 476 9.28 -9.08 11.77
N LEU A 477 8.09 -8.94 11.20
CA LEU A 477 7.49 -7.65 10.93
C LEU A 477 7.05 -7.00 12.25
N PRO A 478 7.66 -5.88 12.69
CA PRO A 478 7.29 -5.25 13.95
C PRO A 478 5.92 -4.58 13.86
N LYS A 479 5.24 -4.39 14.99
CA LYS A 479 4.00 -3.59 15.04
C LYS A 479 4.27 -2.09 14.95
N ASP A 480 5.34 -1.63 15.60
CA ASP A 480 5.75 -0.22 15.62
C ASP A 480 7.18 -0.06 15.12
N ALA A 481 8.18 -0.49 15.90
CA ALA A 481 9.58 -0.50 15.50
C ALA A 481 10.36 -1.60 16.22
N SER A 482 11.44 -2.05 15.59
CA SER A 482 12.41 -2.97 16.18
C SER A 482 13.82 -2.52 15.81
N THR A 483 14.67 -2.36 16.81
CA THR A 483 16.09 -2.02 16.62
C THR A 483 16.94 -3.22 16.97
N ILE A 484 17.83 -3.61 16.06
CA ILE A 484 18.79 -4.68 16.26
C ILE A 484 20.16 -4.04 16.37
N THR A 485 20.86 -4.29 17.47
CA THR A 485 22.19 -3.76 17.75
C THR A 485 23.24 -4.86 17.60
N SER A 486 24.52 -4.46 17.47
CA SER A 486 25.66 -5.38 17.48
C SER A 486 25.75 -6.34 16.29
N ILE A 487 25.11 -6.00 15.17
CA ILE A 487 25.17 -6.76 13.91
C ILE A 487 25.66 -5.83 12.80
N TYR A 488 26.59 -6.30 11.98
CA TYR A 488 26.96 -5.64 10.73
C TYR A 488 26.30 -6.42 9.59
N PRO A 489 25.14 -5.95 9.08
CA PRO A 489 24.51 -6.61 7.94
C PRO A 489 25.36 -6.39 6.69
N ASP A 490 25.58 -7.46 5.93
CA ASP A 490 26.16 -7.35 4.58
C ASP A 490 25.18 -6.61 3.67
N TRP A 491 23.88 -6.84 3.83
CA TRP A 491 22.80 -6.07 3.24
C TRP A 491 21.48 -6.29 3.99
N ILE A 492 20.53 -5.39 3.77
CA ILE A 492 19.13 -5.52 4.20
C ILE A 492 18.22 -5.49 2.98
N CYS A 493 17.28 -6.42 2.93
CA CYS A 493 16.31 -6.59 1.87
C CYS A 493 14.89 -6.30 2.37
N ASN A 494 14.17 -5.44 1.67
CA ASN A 494 12.75 -5.17 1.88
C ASN A 494 11.95 -5.47 0.62
N SER A 495 11.10 -6.49 0.69
CA SER A 495 10.38 -7.04 -0.46
C SER A 495 8.89 -7.02 -0.24
N ASN A 496 8.15 -6.85 -1.34
CA ASN A 496 6.70 -7.01 -1.38
C ASN A 496 6.25 -8.39 -1.90
N GLY A 497 7.19 -9.32 -2.07
CA GLY A 497 6.99 -10.69 -2.54
C GLY A 497 7.75 -10.97 -3.83
N PHE A 498 7.38 -10.30 -4.93
CA PHE A 498 7.99 -10.48 -6.25
C PHE A 498 9.09 -9.46 -6.54
N LEU A 499 8.98 -8.26 -5.98
CA LEU A 499 9.96 -7.19 -6.14
C LEU A 499 10.50 -6.78 -4.78
N GLY A 500 11.60 -6.04 -4.78
CA GLY A 500 12.15 -5.53 -3.54
C GLY A 500 13.31 -4.59 -3.73
N MET A 501 13.77 -4.08 -2.60
CA MET A 501 14.89 -3.18 -2.48
C MET A 501 15.94 -3.81 -1.57
N ILE A 502 17.19 -3.84 -2.01
CA ILE A 502 18.32 -4.31 -1.22
C ILE A 502 19.26 -3.13 -1.00
N LEU A 503 19.50 -2.82 0.27
CA LEU A 503 20.44 -1.79 0.70
C LEU A 503 21.71 -2.49 1.20
N ASP A 504 22.79 -2.32 0.44
CA ASP A 504 24.06 -3.02 0.61
C ASP A 504 25.17 -2.02 0.97
N PRO A 505 25.53 -1.89 2.25
CA PRO A 505 26.68 -1.09 2.66
C PRO A 505 27.98 -1.79 2.23
N LEU A 506 28.75 -1.16 1.33
CA LEU A 506 30.02 -1.69 0.82
C LEU A 506 31.20 -1.55 1.82
N LYS A 507 30.89 -1.72 3.12
CA LYS A 507 31.68 -1.41 4.34
C LYS A 507 31.53 0.06 4.77
N GLU A 508 31.91 0.36 6.01
CA GLU A 508 31.92 1.71 6.62
C GLU A 508 30.58 2.21 7.21
N ILE A 509 29.82 1.35 7.88
CA ILE A 509 28.68 1.76 8.71
C ILE A 509 28.88 1.36 10.18
N ASP A 510 28.13 2.01 11.08
CA ASP A 510 28.06 1.61 12.48
C ASP A 510 27.26 0.30 12.64
N PRO A 511 27.43 -0.46 13.74
CA PRO A 511 26.69 -1.70 13.94
C PRO A 511 25.21 -1.47 14.21
N GLY A 512 24.39 -2.32 13.62
CA GLY A 512 22.96 -2.44 13.87
C GLY A 512 22.12 -1.92 12.71
N PHE A 513 20.81 -2.00 12.89
CA PHE A 513 19.81 -1.42 12.01
C PHE A 513 18.48 -1.30 12.75
N LYS A 514 17.60 -0.45 12.24
CA LYS A 514 16.23 -0.30 12.76
C LYS A 514 15.23 -0.62 11.66
N ILE A 515 14.09 -1.18 12.04
CA ILE A 515 12.93 -1.37 11.17
C ILE A 515 11.75 -0.69 11.83
N GLN A 516 10.94 0.00 11.04
CA GLN A 516 9.74 0.66 11.49
C GLN A 516 8.55 0.30 10.60
N ALA A 517 7.42 0.01 11.25
CA ALA A 517 6.12 -0.04 10.62
C ALA A 517 5.60 1.39 10.42
N ILE A 518 5.23 1.70 9.19
CA ILE A 518 4.70 2.99 8.78
C ILE A 518 3.21 2.80 8.49
N SER A 519 2.35 3.58 9.14
CA SER A 519 0.91 3.50 8.92
C SER A 519 0.58 3.75 7.45
N GLY A 520 -0.22 2.86 6.84
CA GLY A 520 -0.71 3.05 5.49
C GLY A 520 -1.63 4.27 5.35
N THR A 521 -2.12 4.86 6.44
CA THR A 521 -2.84 6.16 6.37
C THR A 521 -1.92 7.34 6.05
N ASN A 522 -0.64 7.23 6.42
CA ASN A 522 0.36 8.30 6.21
C ASN A 522 1.10 8.10 4.89
N VAL A 523 1.34 6.84 4.54
CA VAL A 523 2.01 6.42 3.30
C VAL A 523 1.11 5.40 2.61
N PRO A 524 0.03 5.83 1.94
CA PRO A 524 -0.93 4.93 1.32
C PRO A 524 -0.33 4.12 0.18
N SER A 525 -0.87 2.92 -0.02
CA SER A 525 -0.60 2.09 -1.19
C SER A 525 -1.57 2.43 -2.31
N ARG A 526 -1.14 2.34 -3.57
CA ARG A 526 -2.05 2.48 -4.72
C ARG A 526 -3.22 1.48 -4.73
N LEU A 527 -3.13 0.37 -4.00
CA LEU A 527 -4.23 -0.59 -3.85
C LEU A 527 -5.51 0.03 -3.27
N ILE A 528 -5.40 1.11 -2.49
CA ILE A 528 -6.57 1.78 -1.91
C ILE A 528 -7.44 2.48 -2.97
N GLU A 529 -6.90 2.71 -4.16
CA GLU A 529 -7.66 3.29 -5.28
C GLU A 529 -8.56 2.25 -5.93
N ILE A 530 -8.23 0.97 -5.79
CA ILE A 530 -9.12 -0.11 -6.23
C ILE A 530 -10.30 -0.16 -5.27
N ASP A 531 -11.51 -0.12 -5.83
CA ASP A 531 -12.74 -0.36 -5.10
C ASP A 531 -12.88 0.49 -3.81
N GLN A 532 -12.76 1.81 -3.97
CA GLN A 532 -13.04 2.78 -2.91
C GLN A 532 -14.51 2.77 -2.47
N GLU A 533 -15.43 2.41 -3.37
CA GLU A 533 -16.87 2.38 -3.09
C GLU A 533 -17.20 1.37 -2.00
N TYR A 534 -16.56 0.20 -2.02
CA TYR A 534 -16.79 -0.87 -1.04
C TYR A 534 -15.68 -0.98 0.01
N ASN A 535 -14.65 -0.12 -0.07
CA ASN A 535 -13.57 0.01 0.89
C ASN A 535 -12.89 -1.34 1.21
N LEU A 536 -12.66 -2.14 0.16
CA LEU A 536 -12.03 -3.46 0.26
C LEU A 536 -10.60 -3.36 0.79
N TYR A 537 -9.86 -2.35 0.34
CA TYR A 537 -8.46 -2.13 0.69
C TYR A 537 -8.31 -0.92 1.61
N GLN A 538 -8.53 -1.14 2.91
CA GLN A 538 -8.37 -0.08 3.91
C GLN A 538 -6.89 0.24 4.14
N ALA A 539 -6.52 1.52 4.00
CA ALA A 539 -5.16 2.01 4.23
C ALA A 539 -4.59 1.61 5.62
N ALA A 540 -5.44 1.56 6.66
CA ALA A 540 -5.04 1.13 8.00
C ALA A 540 -4.61 -0.34 8.09
N ASN A 541 -5.07 -1.20 7.17
CA ASN A 541 -4.74 -2.63 7.13
C ASN A 541 -3.55 -2.92 6.21
N LEU A 542 -2.94 -1.90 5.60
CA LEU A 542 -1.82 -2.00 4.67
C LEU A 542 -0.60 -1.21 5.19
N PRO A 543 -0.02 -1.57 6.35
CA PRO A 543 1.19 -0.91 6.83
C PRO A 543 2.33 -1.09 5.83
N GLY A 544 3.18 -0.07 5.72
CA GLY A 544 4.46 -0.15 5.03
C GLY A 544 5.56 -0.47 6.04
N TYR A 545 6.69 -0.98 5.56
CA TYR A 545 7.86 -1.21 6.40
C TYR A 545 9.05 -0.47 5.81
N MET A 546 9.84 0.16 6.67
CA MET A 546 11.05 0.86 6.28
C MET A 546 12.22 0.40 7.16
N ALA A 547 13.35 0.12 6.52
CA ALA A 547 14.62 -0.16 7.18
C ALA A 547 15.47 1.12 7.28
N TYR A 548 16.28 1.17 8.32
CA TYR A 548 17.18 2.28 8.65
C TYR A 548 18.55 1.68 8.93
N LEU A 549 19.54 2.03 8.11
CA LEU A 549 20.93 1.69 8.35
C LEU A 549 21.63 2.84 9.05
N PRO A 550 22.36 2.62 10.15
CA PRO A 550 23.11 3.68 10.80
C PRO A 550 24.28 4.10 9.90
N LEU A 551 24.58 5.38 9.90
CA LEU A 551 25.78 5.91 9.24
C LEU A 551 26.97 5.86 10.20
N LYS A 552 28.19 5.88 9.66
CA LYS A 552 29.41 5.93 10.46
C LYS A 552 29.46 7.19 11.30
N SER A 553 29.46 7.06 12.63
CA SER A 553 29.38 8.21 13.55
C SER A 553 30.43 9.31 13.31
N GLN A 554 31.63 8.94 12.85
CA GLN A 554 32.72 9.87 12.57
C GLN A 554 32.56 10.66 11.26
N GLY A 555 31.56 10.33 10.44
CA GLY A 555 31.44 10.82 9.07
C GLY A 555 32.48 10.18 8.14
N GLY A 556 32.77 10.87 7.04
CA GLY A 556 33.61 10.41 5.95
C GLY A 556 32.83 9.87 4.76
N LEU A 557 33.55 9.24 3.84
CA LEU A 557 32.98 8.56 2.68
C LEU A 557 32.36 7.24 3.13
N MET A 558 31.18 6.94 2.60
CA MET A 558 30.48 5.68 2.77
C MET A 558 29.86 5.31 1.43
N ASN A 559 30.08 4.08 0.97
CA ASN A 559 29.57 3.62 -0.31
C ASN A 559 28.45 2.60 -0.10
N PHE A 560 27.33 2.81 -0.78
CA PHE A 560 26.18 1.92 -0.77
C PHE A 560 25.88 1.47 -2.19
N ARG A 561 25.56 0.19 -2.34
CA ARG A 561 24.84 -0.29 -3.51
C ARG A 561 23.38 -0.45 -3.15
N PHE A 562 22.52 0.03 -4.03
CA PHE A 562 21.08 -0.06 -3.88
C PHE A 562 20.51 -0.79 -5.08
N PHE A 563 19.99 -1.99 -4.85
CA PHE A 563 19.20 -2.71 -5.85
C PHE A 563 17.73 -2.41 -5.62
N ALA A 564 17.01 -2.07 -6.68
CA ALA A 564 15.59 -1.72 -6.62
C ALA A 564 14.87 -2.31 -7.83
N GLY A 565 14.41 -3.56 -7.70
CA GLY A 565 13.98 -4.29 -8.87
C GLY A 565 13.30 -5.64 -8.60
N PRO A 566 13.08 -6.42 -9.66
CA PRO A 566 12.42 -7.71 -9.59
C PRO A 566 13.35 -8.79 -9.04
N PHE A 567 12.83 -9.69 -8.21
CA PHE A 567 13.56 -10.87 -7.78
C PHE A 567 13.54 -11.96 -8.85
N ASP A 568 14.02 -11.62 -10.03
CA ASP A 568 14.24 -12.54 -11.13
C ASP A 568 15.58 -13.27 -10.98
N ASP A 569 15.60 -14.58 -11.28
CA ASP A 569 16.77 -15.44 -11.07
C ASP A 569 17.96 -15.06 -11.96
N GLU A 570 17.71 -14.75 -13.24
CA GLU A 570 18.77 -14.36 -14.18
C GLU A 570 19.32 -12.98 -13.85
N THR A 571 18.43 -12.05 -13.50
CA THR A 571 18.78 -10.70 -13.06
C THR A 571 19.69 -10.73 -11.84
N LEU A 572 19.28 -11.43 -10.76
CA LEU A 572 20.07 -11.50 -9.52
C LEU A 572 21.39 -12.23 -9.72
N LYS A 573 21.43 -13.34 -10.49
CA LYS A 573 22.69 -14.03 -10.82
C LYS A 573 23.65 -13.13 -11.60
N THR A 574 23.12 -12.33 -12.52
CA THR A 574 23.93 -11.38 -13.30
C THR A 574 24.55 -10.34 -12.38
N ILE A 575 23.79 -9.80 -11.43
CA ILE A 575 24.27 -8.85 -10.42
C ILE A 575 25.33 -9.50 -9.53
N ASP A 576 25.06 -10.69 -8.99
CA ASP A 576 25.96 -11.42 -8.10
C ASP A 576 27.28 -11.76 -8.80
N ALA A 577 27.22 -12.26 -10.03
CA ALA A 577 28.42 -12.55 -10.82
C ALA A 577 29.23 -11.28 -11.14
N LYS A 578 28.53 -10.17 -11.41
CA LYS A 578 29.15 -8.91 -11.83
C LYS A 578 29.82 -8.16 -10.69
N TYR A 579 29.23 -8.19 -9.49
CA TYR A 579 29.75 -7.48 -8.32
C TYR A 579 30.53 -8.37 -7.35
N SER A 580 30.62 -9.68 -7.63
CA SER A 580 31.57 -10.55 -6.95
C SER A 580 32.99 -10.10 -7.26
N ASN A 581 33.79 -9.93 -6.21
CA ASN A 581 35.19 -9.54 -6.33
C ASN A 581 36.06 -10.58 -5.60
N SER A 582 36.85 -11.31 -6.37
CA SER A 582 37.76 -12.34 -5.87
C SER A 582 38.93 -11.79 -5.05
N GLU A 583 39.33 -10.54 -5.28
CA GLU A 583 40.44 -9.88 -4.57
C GLU A 583 40.02 -9.42 -3.18
N THR A 584 38.81 -8.86 -3.04
CA THR A 584 38.26 -8.42 -1.74
C THR A 584 37.52 -9.54 -1.00
N GLY A 585 37.26 -10.66 -1.68
CA GLY A 585 36.46 -11.78 -1.18
C GLY A 585 34.97 -11.46 -1.01
N TYR A 586 34.51 -10.31 -1.52
CA TYR A 586 33.13 -9.86 -1.41
C TYR A 586 32.27 -10.52 -2.49
N ASN A 587 31.14 -11.09 -2.08
CA ASN A 587 30.10 -11.63 -2.94
C ASN A 587 28.74 -11.11 -2.42
N PRO A 588 27.94 -10.40 -3.22
CA PRO A 588 26.64 -9.88 -2.80
C PRO A 588 25.62 -10.97 -2.45
N ASP A 589 25.57 -12.08 -3.20
CA ASP A 589 24.62 -13.19 -3.03
C ASP A 589 23.15 -12.73 -2.85
N TYR A 590 22.71 -11.77 -3.68
CA TYR A 590 21.34 -11.26 -3.66
C TYR A 590 20.31 -12.33 -4.05
N ILE A 591 20.71 -13.36 -4.81
CA ILE A 591 19.85 -14.51 -5.07
C ILE A 591 19.32 -15.16 -3.78
N ALA A 592 20.08 -15.12 -2.69
CA ALA A 592 19.67 -15.66 -1.39
C ALA A 592 18.49 -14.87 -0.76
N CYS A 593 18.13 -13.70 -1.28
CA CYS A 593 16.88 -13.00 -0.92
C CYS A 593 15.64 -13.78 -1.37
N GLN A 594 15.73 -14.63 -2.40
CA GLN A 594 14.66 -15.51 -2.84
C GLN A 594 14.54 -16.69 -1.88
N THR A 595 13.70 -16.58 -0.85
CA THR A 595 13.35 -17.72 0.02
C THR A 595 11.85 -17.85 0.18
N MET A 596 11.40 -19.10 0.20
CA MET A 596 10.00 -19.50 0.25
C MET A 596 9.41 -19.22 1.64
N HIS A 597 8.13 -18.85 1.72
CA HIS A 597 7.43 -18.58 2.97
C HIS A 597 6.50 -19.74 3.36
N GLY A 598 6.49 -20.17 4.63
CA GLY A 598 5.47 -21.10 5.14
C GLY A 598 5.87 -21.90 6.38
N TRP A 599 4.90 -22.45 7.12
CA TRP A 599 5.14 -23.39 8.23
C TRP A 599 5.73 -24.73 7.76
N PHE A 600 5.52 -25.07 6.47
CA PHE A 600 5.98 -26.31 5.85
C PHE A 600 7.28 -26.15 5.05
N THR A 601 8.00 -25.03 5.15
CA THR A 601 9.20 -24.73 4.33
C THR A 601 10.23 -25.86 4.32
N PHE A 602 10.48 -26.52 5.46
CA PHE A 602 11.40 -27.66 5.51
C PHE A 602 11.00 -28.80 4.55
N ILE A 603 9.70 -28.99 4.33
CA ILE A 603 9.16 -29.98 3.40
C ILE A 603 8.96 -29.35 2.01
N SER A 604 8.35 -28.16 1.92
CA SER A 604 7.94 -27.56 0.65
C SER A 604 9.11 -26.99 -0.16
N GLU A 605 10.17 -26.49 0.47
CA GLU A 605 11.33 -25.90 -0.22
C GLU A 605 12.02 -26.86 -1.20
N PRO A 606 12.40 -28.11 -0.83
CA PRO A 606 13.02 -29.03 -1.78
C PRO A 606 12.07 -29.40 -2.92
N PHE A 607 10.77 -29.55 -2.65
CA PHE A 607 9.78 -29.79 -3.71
C PHE A 607 9.60 -28.57 -4.61
N ALA A 608 9.51 -27.35 -4.07
CA ALA A 608 9.37 -26.12 -4.83
C ALA A 608 10.59 -25.89 -5.73
N LYS A 609 11.81 -26.11 -5.22
CA LYS A 609 13.04 -26.07 -6.04
C LYS A 609 13.01 -27.11 -7.15
N PHE A 610 12.62 -28.35 -6.84
CA PHE A 610 12.46 -29.40 -7.84
C PHE A 610 11.43 -29.03 -8.93
N LEU A 611 10.27 -28.52 -8.52
CA LEU A 611 9.22 -28.07 -9.44
C LEU A 611 9.70 -26.89 -10.29
N LEU A 612 10.42 -25.92 -9.71
CA LEU A 612 10.99 -24.79 -10.44
C LEU A 612 11.97 -25.23 -11.51
N ILE A 613 12.87 -26.17 -11.21
CA ILE A 613 13.84 -26.72 -12.18
C ILE A 613 13.09 -27.34 -13.36
N LEU A 614 12.11 -28.19 -13.06
CA LEU A 614 11.33 -28.88 -14.08
C LEU A 614 10.44 -27.91 -14.88
N MET A 615 9.89 -26.89 -14.23
CA MET A 615 9.12 -25.83 -14.86
C MET A 615 9.98 -24.98 -15.81
N LYS A 616 11.20 -24.61 -15.42
CA LYS A 616 12.17 -23.91 -16.29
C LYS A 616 12.52 -24.75 -17.51
N PHE A 617 12.73 -26.05 -17.33
CA PHE A 617 12.97 -26.97 -18.46
C PHE A 617 11.79 -27.01 -19.44
N PHE A 618 10.55 -27.11 -18.95
CA PHE A 618 9.38 -27.05 -19.83
C PHE A 618 9.14 -25.68 -20.44
N HIS A 619 9.52 -24.60 -19.75
CA HIS A 619 9.44 -23.26 -20.29
C HIS A 619 10.40 -23.07 -21.45
N TYR A 620 11.63 -23.59 -21.34
CA TYR A 620 12.59 -23.60 -22.44
C TYR A 620 12.05 -24.31 -23.70
N LEU A 621 11.23 -25.35 -23.53
CA LEU A 621 10.62 -26.08 -24.65
C LEU A 621 9.37 -25.41 -25.24
N THR A 622 8.57 -24.74 -24.41
CA THR A 622 7.23 -24.24 -24.80
C THR A 622 7.16 -22.73 -24.97
N ASN A 623 8.12 -21.99 -24.43
CA ASN A 623 8.11 -20.53 -24.25
C ASN A 623 6.85 -20.00 -23.54
N SER A 624 6.10 -20.86 -22.84
CA SER A 624 4.86 -20.49 -22.12
C SER A 624 4.86 -21.09 -20.72
N TRP A 625 4.79 -20.23 -19.70
CA TRP A 625 4.75 -20.68 -18.30
C TRP A 625 3.51 -21.53 -17.99
N ALA A 626 2.36 -21.18 -18.56
CA ALA A 626 1.13 -21.93 -18.33
C ALA A 626 1.17 -23.34 -18.95
N LEU A 627 1.68 -23.49 -20.18
CA LEU A 627 1.89 -24.81 -20.78
C LEU A 627 2.94 -25.61 -20.01
N SER A 628 3.94 -24.94 -19.45
CA SER A 628 4.94 -25.56 -18.58
C SER A 628 4.31 -26.16 -17.32
N ILE A 629 3.32 -25.49 -16.72
CA ILE A 629 2.53 -26.04 -15.60
C ILE A 629 1.78 -27.31 -16.02
N VAL A 630 1.18 -27.32 -17.21
CA VAL A 630 0.47 -28.51 -17.72
C VAL A 630 1.44 -29.68 -17.94
N LEU A 631 2.58 -29.44 -18.58
CA LEU A 631 3.62 -30.47 -18.81
C LEU A 631 4.26 -30.98 -17.52
N LEU A 632 4.48 -30.07 -16.56
CA LEU A 632 4.89 -30.41 -15.20
C LEU A 632 3.89 -31.38 -14.57
N THR A 633 2.61 -31.07 -14.69
CA THR A 633 1.52 -31.93 -14.17
C THR A 633 1.52 -33.31 -14.83
N VAL A 634 1.69 -33.37 -16.15
CA VAL A 634 1.81 -34.64 -16.89
C VAL A 634 3.00 -35.45 -16.36
N SER A 635 4.15 -34.82 -16.19
CA SER A 635 5.38 -35.48 -15.74
C SER A 635 5.27 -36.03 -14.32
N LEU A 636 4.70 -35.25 -13.40
CA LEU A 636 4.42 -35.71 -12.04
C LEU A 636 3.44 -36.89 -12.03
N ARG A 637 2.40 -36.84 -12.87
CA ARG A 637 1.43 -37.94 -13.02
C ARG A 637 2.08 -39.21 -13.57
N LEU A 638 3.00 -39.09 -14.52
CA LEU A 638 3.77 -40.22 -15.05
C LEU A 638 4.70 -40.82 -13.99
N MET A 639 5.42 -39.97 -13.24
CA MET A 639 6.27 -40.41 -12.13
C MET A 639 5.46 -41.14 -11.04
N LEU A 640 4.27 -40.63 -10.71
CA LEU A 640 3.37 -41.22 -9.72
C LEU A 640 2.45 -42.30 -10.31
N TYR A 641 2.58 -42.64 -11.60
CA TYR A 641 1.73 -43.61 -12.29
C TYR A 641 1.64 -44.98 -11.59
N PRO A 642 2.74 -45.65 -11.17
CA PRO A 642 2.65 -46.96 -10.54
C PRO A 642 1.89 -46.91 -9.21
N LEU A 643 2.10 -45.85 -8.43
CA LEU A 643 1.46 -45.62 -7.15
C LEU A 643 -0.03 -45.30 -7.31
N ASN A 644 -0.38 -44.41 -8.24
CA ASN A 644 -1.76 -44.09 -8.57
C ASN A 644 -2.49 -45.33 -9.07
N THR A 645 -1.85 -46.15 -9.91
CA THR A 645 -2.41 -47.41 -10.40
C THR A 645 -2.65 -48.41 -9.27
N TRP A 646 -1.76 -48.49 -8.28
CA TRP A 646 -1.96 -49.31 -7.08
C TRP A 646 -3.18 -48.85 -6.28
N SER A 647 -3.32 -47.54 -6.06
CA SER A 647 -4.48 -46.97 -5.36
C SER A 647 -5.78 -47.22 -6.12
N THR A 648 -5.80 -46.96 -7.44
CA THR A 648 -6.94 -47.25 -8.32
C THR A 648 -7.33 -48.73 -8.26
N LYS A 649 -6.37 -49.66 -8.35
CA LYS A 649 -6.63 -51.11 -8.23
C LYS A 649 -7.29 -51.45 -6.90
N SER A 650 -6.82 -50.85 -5.80
CA SER A 650 -7.40 -51.06 -4.48
C SER A 650 -8.83 -50.49 -4.39
N MET A 651 -9.07 -49.31 -4.98
CA MET A 651 -10.40 -48.71 -5.04
C MET A 651 -11.38 -49.59 -5.83
N VAL A 652 -10.99 -50.11 -7.00
CA VAL A 652 -11.84 -51.01 -7.80
C VAL A 652 -12.18 -52.30 -7.02
N ARG A 653 -11.21 -52.89 -6.30
CA ARG A 653 -11.49 -54.03 -5.41
C ARG A 653 -12.46 -53.67 -4.28
N MET A 654 -12.33 -52.47 -3.71
CA MET A 654 -13.26 -51.97 -2.69
C MET A 654 -14.68 -51.83 -3.24
N GLN A 655 -14.83 -51.40 -4.49
CA GLN A 655 -16.12 -51.33 -5.18
C GLN A 655 -16.73 -52.73 -5.40
N GLN A 656 -15.91 -53.74 -5.70
CA GLN A 656 -16.36 -55.14 -5.85
C GLN A 656 -16.87 -55.76 -4.55
N ILE A 657 -16.31 -55.39 -3.40
CA ILE A 657 -16.74 -55.88 -2.08
C ILE A 657 -17.86 -55.02 -1.45
N ALA A 658 -18.17 -53.86 -2.03
CA ALA A 658 -19.26 -52.98 -1.58
C ALA A 658 -20.60 -53.70 -1.29
N PRO A 659 -21.11 -54.64 -2.12
CA PRO A 659 -22.35 -55.36 -1.80
C PRO A 659 -22.26 -56.24 -0.56
N GLN A 660 -21.08 -56.79 -0.25
CA GLN A 660 -20.86 -57.58 0.97
C GLN A 660 -20.82 -56.65 2.20
N VAL A 661 -20.23 -55.46 2.05
CA VAL A 661 -20.25 -54.42 3.09
C VAL A 661 -21.68 -53.97 3.39
N THR A 662 -22.51 -53.74 2.37
CA THR A 662 -23.92 -53.36 2.58
C THR A 662 -24.72 -54.48 3.25
N ALA A 663 -24.47 -55.74 2.91
CA ALA A 663 -25.11 -56.88 3.57
C ALA A 663 -24.75 -56.99 5.06
N ILE A 664 -23.48 -56.75 5.44
CA ILE A 664 -23.05 -56.70 6.85
C ILE A 664 -23.73 -55.55 7.59
N GLN A 665 -23.81 -54.37 6.96
CA GLN A 665 -24.47 -53.20 7.54
C GLN A 665 -25.97 -53.45 7.77
N GLU A 666 -26.64 -54.13 6.84
CA GLU A 666 -28.04 -54.50 6.98
C GLU A 666 -28.27 -55.54 8.09
N LYS A 667 -27.36 -56.52 8.22
CA LYS A 667 -27.40 -57.55 9.26
C LYS A 667 -27.21 -56.98 10.67
N TYR A 668 -26.35 -55.97 10.84
CA TYR A 668 -25.98 -55.40 12.14
C TYR A 668 -26.50 -53.97 12.35
N LYS A 669 -27.64 -53.58 11.74
CA LYS A 669 -28.23 -52.22 11.91
C LYS A 669 -28.39 -51.75 13.37
N LYS A 670 -28.60 -52.69 14.30
CA LYS A 670 -28.79 -52.41 15.74
C LYS A 670 -27.48 -52.40 16.54
N ASP A 671 -26.35 -52.80 15.96
CA ASP A 671 -25.05 -52.87 16.64
C ASP A 671 -23.91 -52.37 15.71
N PRO A 672 -23.71 -51.03 15.63
CA PRO A 672 -22.76 -50.43 14.70
C PRO A 672 -21.30 -50.77 15.04
N LYS A 673 -20.98 -51.06 16.31
CA LYS A 673 -19.62 -51.46 16.71
C LYS A 673 -19.28 -52.82 16.13
N LYS A 674 -20.20 -53.78 16.22
CA LYS A 674 -20.03 -55.11 15.64
C LYS A 674 -20.00 -55.07 14.12
N ALA A 675 -20.82 -54.23 13.50
CA ALA A 675 -20.79 -53.99 12.06
C ALA A 675 -19.40 -53.50 11.59
N GLN A 676 -18.80 -52.52 12.30
CA GLN A 676 -17.50 -51.97 11.94
C GLN A 676 -16.36 -53.01 12.07
N LEU A 677 -16.39 -53.86 13.10
CA LEU A 677 -15.41 -54.93 13.28
C LEU A 677 -15.48 -55.98 12.17
N GLU A 678 -16.70 -56.38 11.77
CA GLU A 678 -16.91 -57.37 10.70
C GLU A 678 -16.57 -56.80 9.30
N ILE A 679 -16.80 -55.51 9.08
CA ILE A 679 -16.35 -54.81 7.86
C ILE A 679 -14.81 -54.79 7.80
N MET A 680 -14.15 -54.53 8.93
CA MET A 680 -12.69 -54.53 9.00
C MET A 680 -12.09 -55.93 8.83
N SER A 681 -12.72 -56.98 9.38
CA SER A 681 -12.29 -58.37 9.14
C SER A 681 -12.45 -58.74 7.66
N LEU A 682 -13.58 -58.39 7.04
CA LEU A 682 -13.81 -58.58 5.61
C LEU A 682 -12.73 -57.87 4.76
N TYR A 683 -12.39 -56.62 5.09
CA TYR A 683 -11.30 -55.89 4.41
C TYR A 683 -9.95 -56.60 4.54
N ARG A 684 -9.63 -57.12 5.73
CA ARG A 684 -8.40 -57.88 5.98
C ARG A 684 -8.37 -59.21 5.22
N GLU A 685 -9.49 -59.95 5.20
CA GLU A 685 -9.62 -61.22 4.48
C GLU A 685 -9.50 -61.06 2.96
N ARG A 686 -10.08 -59.97 2.43
CA ARG A 686 -10.04 -59.63 1.01
C ARG A 686 -8.77 -58.87 0.60
N GLY A 687 -7.89 -58.56 1.55
CA GLY A 687 -6.64 -57.84 1.31
C GLY A 687 -6.83 -56.41 0.79
N VAL A 688 -7.93 -55.75 1.14
CA VAL A 688 -8.26 -54.38 0.75
C VAL A 688 -7.93 -53.43 1.90
N ASN A 689 -7.23 -52.33 1.61
CA ASN A 689 -6.92 -51.31 2.60
C ASN A 689 -7.84 -50.09 2.42
N PRO A 690 -8.71 -49.72 3.38
CA PRO A 690 -9.59 -48.56 3.24
C PRO A 690 -8.81 -47.22 3.11
N ALA A 691 -7.59 -47.12 3.66
CA ALA A 691 -6.75 -45.93 3.54
C ALA A 691 -6.10 -45.76 2.16
N SER A 692 -6.07 -46.81 1.33
CA SER A 692 -5.48 -46.74 -0.01
C SER A 692 -6.22 -45.80 -0.97
N GLY A 693 -7.49 -45.48 -0.69
CA GLY A 693 -8.31 -44.58 -1.50
C GLY A 693 -7.99 -43.10 -1.30
N CYS A 694 -7.47 -42.69 -0.13
CA CYS A 694 -7.04 -41.32 0.13
C CYS A 694 -5.53 -41.11 -0.02
N LEU A 695 -4.75 -42.18 -0.19
CA LEU A 695 -3.29 -42.10 -0.36
C LEU A 695 -2.85 -41.21 -1.53
N PRO A 696 -3.50 -41.24 -2.72
CA PRO A 696 -3.12 -40.34 -3.82
C PRO A 696 -3.28 -38.86 -3.45
N LEU A 697 -4.34 -38.52 -2.72
CA LEU A 697 -4.58 -37.16 -2.26
C LEU A 697 -3.48 -36.72 -1.30
N LEU A 698 -3.13 -37.56 -0.31
CA LEU A 698 -2.08 -37.24 0.67
C LEU A 698 -0.71 -37.02 0.04
N ILE A 699 -0.35 -37.84 -0.96
CA ILE A 699 0.94 -37.71 -1.67
C ILE A 699 0.93 -36.49 -2.59
N GLN A 700 -0.23 -36.10 -3.11
CA GLN A 700 -0.37 -34.90 -3.94
C GLN A 700 -0.31 -33.60 -3.13
N MET A 701 -0.65 -33.62 -1.83
CA MET A 701 -0.66 -32.42 -0.98
C MET A 701 0.70 -31.69 -0.93
N PRO A 702 1.86 -32.34 -0.71
CA PRO A 702 3.16 -31.67 -0.76
C PRO A 702 3.46 -30.99 -2.10
N PHE A 703 3.10 -31.61 -3.23
CA PHE A 703 3.26 -31.00 -4.55
C PHE A 703 2.33 -29.80 -4.76
N LEU A 704 1.11 -29.86 -4.22
CA LEU A 704 0.18 -28.72 -4.24
C LEU A 704 0.74 -27.53 -3.45
N ILE A 705 1.23 -27.78 -2.23
CA ILE A 705 1.84 -26.74 -1.38
C ILE A 705 3.09 -26.18 -2.07
N GLY A 706 3.96 -27.03 -2.60
CA GLY A 706 5.14 -26.60 -3.34
C GLY A 706 4.80 -25.77 -4.59
N MET A 707 3.74 -26.11 -5.32
CA MET A 707 3.28 -25.34 -6.47
C MET A 707 2.69 -23.98 -6.05
N PHE A 708 1.96 -23.92 -4.93
CA PHE A 708 1.45 -22.67 -4.39
C PHE A 708 2.60 -21.74 -3.94
N ASP A 709 3.57 -22.27 -3.19
CA ASP A 709 4.76 -21.50 -2.78
C ASP A 709 5.57 -21.02 -3.99
N LEU A 710 5.71 -21.85 -5.02
CA LEU A 710 6.38 -21.51 -6.27
C LEU A 710 5.71 -20.32 -6.99
N LEU A 711 4.38 -20.34 -7.09
CA LEU A 711 3.61 -19.25 -7.71
C LEU A 711 3.74 -17.94 -6.94
N LYS A 712 3.87 -17.99 -5.60
CA LYS A 712 3.98 -16.80 -4.76
C LYS A 712 5.39 -16.20 -4.67
N SER A 713 6.41 -16.97 -5.03
CA SER A 713 7.82 -16.60 -4.85
C SER A 713 8.55 -16.36 -6.16
N SER A 714 8.09 -16.98 -7.26
CA SER A 714 8.78 -16.89 -8.54
C SER A 714 8.28 -15.66 -9.31
N PHE A 715 9.15 -14.65 -9.40
CA PHE A 715 8.89 -13.45 -10.21
C PHE A 715 8.53 -13.79 -11.66
N ALA A 716 9.15 -14.80 -12.25
CA ALA A 716 8.93 -15.18 -13.65
C ALA A 716 7.48 -15.58 -13.98
N LEU A 717 6.71 -16.00 -12.97
CA LEU A 717 5.30 -16.33 -13.09
C LEU A 717 4.37 -15.11 -12.95
N ARG A 718 4.84 -14.03 -12.31
CA ARG A 718 4.09 -12.78 -12.13
C ARG A 718 3.79 -12.16 -13.50
N GLY A 719 2.51 -11.89 -13.77
CA GLY A 719 2.07 -11.31 -15.04
C GLY A 719 2.38 -12.22 -16.24
N ALA A 720 2.50 -13.54 -16.03
CA ALA A 720 2.64 -14.49 -17.13
C ALA A 720 1.26 -14.79 -17.73
N PRO A 721 1.04 -14.53 -19.04
CA PRO A 721 -0.24 -14.79 -19.67
C PRO A 721 -0.39 -16.26 -20.06
N PHE A 722 -1.64 -16.73 -20.12
CA PHE A 722 -2.02 -18.00 -20.74
C PHE A 722 -3.00 -17.80 -21.90
N ILE A 723 -4.15 -17.19 -21.62
CA ILE A 723 -5.20 -16.91 -22.60
C ILE A 723 -5.44 -15.41 -22.54
N SER A 724 -5.05 -14.70 -23.61
CA SER A 724 -5.15 -13.24 -23.69
C SER A 724 -6.59 -12.78 -23.41
N GLY A 725 -6.75 -11.90 -22.43
CA GLY A 725 -8.06 -11.34 -22.05
C GLY A 725 -8.88 -12.19 -21.07
N TRP A 726 -8.33 -13.30 -20.57
CA TRP A 726 -8.92 -14.07 -19.46
C TRP A 726 -7.88 -14.41 -18.38
N ILE A 727 -6.70 -14.87 -18.78
CA ILE A 727 -5.62 -15.25 -17.85
C ILE A 727 -4.38 -14.49 -18.27
N ASP A 728 -4.22 -13.29 -17.70
CA ASP A 728 -3.08 -12.40 -17.94
C ASP A 728 -2.00 -12.52 -16.84
N ASP A 729 -2.33 -13.14 -15.70
CA ASP A 729 -1.40 -13.38 -14.59
C ASP A 729 -1.64 -14.75 -13.95
N LEU A 730 -0.63 -15.61 -13.93
CA LEU A 730 -0.68 -16.94 -13.30
C LEU A 730 -0.67 -16.89 -11.77
N THR A 731 -0.22 -15.78 -11.18
CA THR A 731 -0.06 -15.59 -9.74
C THR A 731 -1.28 -14.93 -9.06
N ALA A 732 -2.15 -14.32 -9.85
CA ALA A 732 -3.43 -13.77 -9.44
C ALA A 732 -4.59 -14.74 -9.77
N PRO A 733 -5.78 -14.59 -9.15
CA PRO A 733 -6.99 -15.27 -9.58
C PRO A 733 -7.31 -15.00 -11.07
N ASP A 734 -8.02 -15.91 -11.74
CA ASP A 734 -8.41 -15.69 -13.15
C ASP A 734 -9.61 -14.76 -13.25
N VAL A 735 -9.54 -13.73 -14.09
CA VAL A 735 -10.63 -12.75 -14.25
C VAL A 735 -11.16 -12.82 -15.68
N LEU A 736 -12.38 -13.34 -15.84
CA LEU A 736 -13.01 -13.39 -17.18
C LEU A 736 -13.75 -12.10 -17.51
N PHE A 737 -14.44 -11.51 -16.53
CA PHE A 737 -15.07 -10.19 -16.62
C PHE A 737 -15.33 -9.64 -15.22
N SER A 738 -15.41 -8.31 -15.13
CA SER A 738 -15.56 -7.58 -13.87
C SER A 738 -16.75 -6.62 -13.94
N TRP A 739 -17.33 -6.28 -12.79
CA TRP A 739 -18.47 -5.35 -12.67
C TRP A 739 -18.32 -4.44 -11.45
N SER A 740 -19.05 -3.32 -11.45
CA SER A 740 -18.82 -2.24 -10.48
C SER A 740 -19.34 -2.51 -9.07
N LYS A 741 -20.28 -3.45 -8.86
CA LYS A 741 -20.93 -3.68 -7.55
C LYS A 741 -20.68 -5.10 -7.02
N PRO A 742 -20.00 -5.30 -5.89
CA PRO A 742 -19.67 -6.62 -5.39
C PRO A 742 -20.95 -7.42 -5.16
N ILE A 743 -20.98 -8.61 -5.74
CA ILE A 743 -22.03 -9.59 -5.50
C ILE A 743 -21.62 -10.38 -4.26
N PHE A 744 -22.59 -10.65 -3.38
CA PHE A 744 -22.37 -11.45 -2.18
C PHE A 744 -21.57 -12.71 -2.52
N PHE A 745 -20.40 -12.85 -1.88
CA PHE A 745 -19.44 -13.97 -1.98
C PHE A 745 -18.63 -14.09 -3.28
N ILE A 746 -19.11 -13.55 -4.40
CA ILE A 746 -18.41 -13.60 -5.70
C ILE A 746 -17.44 -12.42 -5.85
N GLY A 747 -17.70 -11.29 -5.18
CA GLY A 747 -16.89 -10.09 -5.31
C GLY A 747 -17.26 -9.27 -6.55
N THR A 748 -16.30 -8.57 -7.13
CA THR A 748 -16.44 -7.71 -8.32
C THR A 748 -15.94 -8.38 -9.61
N GLU A 749 -15.38 -9.57 -9.51
CA GLU A 749 -14.69 -10.29 -10.59
C GLU A 749 -15.25 -11.71 -10.72
N PHE A 750 -15.42 -12.19 -11.96
CA PHE A 750 -15.89 -13.55 -12.24
C PHE A 750 -14.73 -14.46 -12.62
N HIS A 751 -14.51 -15.50 -11.79
CA HIS A 751 -13.44 -16.48 -11.98
C HIS A 751 -14.02 -17.79 -12.53
N LEU A 752 -13.60 -18.18 -13.72
CA LEU A 752 -14.14 -19.34 -14.45
C LEU A 752 -13.39 -20.64 -14.13
N LEU A 753 -12.07 -20.60 -13.92
CA LEU A 753 -11.29 -21.82 -13.61
C LEU A 753 -11.80 -22.60 -12.39
N PRO A 754 -12.16 -21.96 -11.25
CA PRO A 754 -12.69 -22.66 -10.08
C PRO A 754 -14.03 -23.35 -10.36
N ILE A 755 -14.86 -22.78 -11.24
CA ILE A 755 -16.14 -23.37 -11.67
C ILE A 755 -15.89 -24.60 -12.54
N LEU A 756 -14.94 -24.51 -13.49
CA LEU A 756 -14.52 -25.66 -14.29
C LEU A 756 -13.91 -26.76 -13.43
N LEU A 757 -13.11 -26.38 -12.44
CA LEU A 757 -12.53 -27.28 -11.44
C LEU A 757 -13.63 -28.00 -10.66
N GLY A 758 -14.62 -27.27 -10.15
CA GLY A 758 -15.80 -27.85 -9.50
C GLY A 758 -16.60 -28.79 -10.41
N LEU A 759 -16.78 -28.43 -11.68
CA LEU A 759 -17.45 -29.28 -12.66
C LEU A 759 -16.67 -30.59 -12.90
N VAL A 760 -15.35 -30.51 -13.10
CA VAL A 760 -14.50 -31.69 -13.29
C VAL A 760 -14.47 -32.57 -12.05
N MET A 761 -14.36 -31.98 -10.85
CA MET A 761 -14.48 -32.71 -9.58
C MET A 761 -15.82 -33.45 -9.47
N PHE A 762 -16.92 -32.77 -9.82
CA PHE A 762 -18.25 -33.36 -9.79
C PHE A 762 -18.36 -34.53 -10.77
N LEU A 763 -17.88 -34.35 -12.01
CA LEU A 763 -17.82 -35.42 -13.01
C LEU A 763 -16.96 -36.58 -12.51
N GLN A 764 -15.77 -36.32 -11.99
CA GLN A 764 -14.86 -37.32 -11.44
C GLN A 764 -15.55 -38.12 -10.31
N GLN A 765 -16.23 -37.45 -9.39
CA GLN A 765 -16.98 -38.12 -8.33
C GLN A 765 -18.09 -39.00 -8.88
N ARG A 766 -18.79 -38.56 -9.93
CA ARG A 766 -19.82 -39.36 -10.62
C ARG A 766 -19.23 -40.59 -11.30
N PHE A 767 -18.05 -40.45 -11.93
CA PHE A 767 -17.32 -41.59 -12.50
C PHE A 767 -16.83 -42.58 -11.43
N MET A 768 -16.46 -42.09 -10.24
CA MET A 768 -15.92 -42.91 -9.14
C MET A 768 -17.00 -43.55 -8.24
N SER A 769 -18.22 -43.01 -8.23
CA SER A 769 -19.30 -43.44 -7.34
C SER A 769 -19.89 -44.79 -7.75
N SER A 770 -19.52 -45.85 -7.03
CA SER A 770 -20.14 -47.17 -7.16
C SER A 770 -21.44 -47.24 -6.38
N GLY A 771 -22.57 -47.25 -7.10
CA GLY A 771 -23.91 -47.44 -6.54
C GLY A 771 -24.97 -47.32 -7.63
N PRO A 772 -26.20 -47.82 -7.41
CA PRO A 772 -27.26 -47.80 -8.41
C PRO A 772 -27.49 -46.39 -8.98
N LYS A 773 -27.78 -46.32 -10.29
CA LYS A 773 -28.09 -45.04 -10.97
C LYS A 773 -29.40 -44.45 -10.45
N ASP A 774 -30.34 -45.33 -10.03
CA ASP A 774 -31.59 -44.94 -9.39
C ASP A 774 -31.40 -44.59 -7.92
N LEU A 775 -31.86 -43.38 -7.57
CA LEU A 775 -31.78 -42.86 -6.20
C LEU A 775 -32.64 -43.65 -5.21
N SER A 776 -33.72 -44.28 -5.68
CA SER A 776 -34.63 -45.10 -4.85
C SER A 776 -33.97 -46.39 -4.35
N GLN A 777 -32.97 -46.91 -5.07
CA GLN A 777 -32.27 -48.17 -4.75
C GLN A 777 -31.01 -47.97 -3.91
N MET A 778 -30.75 -46.73 -3.49
CA MET A 778 -29.57 -46.33 -2.73
C MET A 778 -29.72 -46.55 -1.23
N THR A 779 -28.73 -47.18 -0.58
CA THR A 779 -28.64 -47.21 0.88
C THR A 779 -28.38 -45.80 1.44
N ASP A 780 -28.87 -45.49 2.65
CA ASP A 780 -28.71 -44.18 3.29
C ASP A 780 -27.24 -43.74 3.40
N GLN A 781 -26.33 -44.67 3.66
CA GLN A 781 -24.88 -44.40 3.70
C GLN A 781 -24.31 -44.04 2.33
N GLN A 782 -24.80 -44.65 1.24
CA GLN A 782 -24.37 -44.30 -0.12
C GLN A 782 -24.90 -42.92 -0.54
N ARG A 783 -26.12 -42.57 -0.11
CA ARG A 783 -26.66 -41.21 -0.28
C ARG A 783 -25.81 -40.20 0.48
N GLN A 784 -25.46 -40.49 1.73
CA GLN A 784 -24.62 -39.63 2.55
C GLN A 784 -23.22 -39.44 1.94
N GLN A 785 -22.58 -40.50 1.42
CA GLN A 785 -21.27 -40.39 0.75
C GLN A 785 -21.34 -39.56 -0.55
N ARG A 786 -22.39 -39.74 -1.36
CA ARG A 786 -22.60 -38.93 -2.57
C ARG A 786 -22.88 -37.47 -2.24
N ALA A 787 -23.74 -37.22 -1.26
CA ALA A 787 -24.06 -35.88 -0.77
C ALA A 787 -22.82 -35.19 -0.19
N MET A 788 -22.05 -35.88 0.65
CA MET A 788 -20.80 -35.37 1.23
C MET A 788 -19.78 -35.01 0.14
N GLY A 789 -19.56 -35.87 -0.85
CA GLY A 789 -18.61 -35.53 -1.93
C GLY A 789 -19.11 -34.41 -2.85
N THR A 790 -20.43 -34.29 -3.05
CA THR A 790 -21.01 -33.18 -3.84
C THR A 790 -20.83 -31.87 -3.08
N MET A 791 -21.10 -31.87 -1.77
CA MET A 791 -20.85 -30.73 -0.89
C MET A 791 -19.37 -30.36 -0.88
N MET A 792 -18.49 -31.35 -0.74
CA MET A 792 -17.03 -31.15 -0.76
C MET A 792 -16.58 -30.51 -2.07
N THR A 793 -17.13 -30.94 -3.21
CA THR A 793 -16.84 -30.33 -4.52
C THR A 793 -17.22 -28.85 -4.57
N VAL A 794 -18.38 -28.48 -4.04
CA VAL A 794 -18.80 -27.07 -3.95
C VAL A 794 -17.86 -26.29 -3.04
N VAL A 795 -17.53 -26.83 -1.86
CA VAL A 795 -16.61 -26.18 -0.90
C VAL A 795 -15.22 -25.98 -1.52
N PHE A 796 -14.69 -26.96 -2.24
CA PHE A 796 -13.40 -26.82 -2.93
C PHE A 796 -13.45 -25.79 -4.06
N ALA A 797 -14.50 -25.79 -4.89
CA ALA A 797 -14.66 -24.79 -5.94
C ALA A 797 -14.72 -23.36 -5.38
N VAL A 798 -15.43 -23.18 -4.27
CA VAL A 798 -15.47 -21.95 -3.49
C VAL A 798 -14.10 -21.56 -2.95
N MET A 799 -13.39 -22.50 -2.35
CA MET A 799 -12.08 -22.25 -1.75
C MET A 799 -11.05 -21.84 -2.82
N PHE A 800 -11.10 -22.50 -3.98
CA PHE A 800 -10.23 -22.23 -5.12
C PHE A 800 -10.60 -20.96 -5.88
N TYR A 801 -11.74 -20.32 -5.53
CA TYR A 801 -12.16 -19.08 -6.16
C TYR A 801 -11.13 -17.97 -6.01
N ASN A 802 -10.48 -17.85 -4.85
CA ASN A 802 -9.50 -16.79 -4.60
C ASN A 802 -8.04 -17.24 -4.80
N PHE A 803 -7.79 -18.47 -5.27
CA PHE A 803 -6.44 -18.99 -5.48
C PHE A 803 -5.84 -18.55 -6.83
N PRO A 804 -4.50 -18.60 -6.99
CA PRO A 804 -3.86 -18.24 -8.25
C PRO A 804 -4.37 -19.09 -9.40
N SER A 805 -4.58 -18.49 -10.56
CA SER A 805 -5.02 -19.16 -11.77
C SER A 805 -4.04 -20.29 -12.17
N GLY A 806 -2.74 -20.12 -11.96
CA GLY A 806 -1.73 -21.17 -12.18
C GLY A 806 -1.92 -22.40 -11.30
N LEU A 807 -2.38 -22.22 -10.05
CA LEU A 807 -2.71 -23.33 -9.15
C LEU A 807 -3.97 -24.06 -9.62
N ASN A 808 -4.97 -23.29 -10.06
CA ASN A 808 -6.22 -23.82 -10.61
C ASN A 808 -5.95 -24.64 -11.89
N ILE A 809 -5.07 -24.15 -12.79
CA ILE A 809 -4.63 -24.86 -14.00
C ILE A 809 -3.92 -26.17 -13.64
N TYR A 810 -2.98 -26.14 -12.69
CA TYR A 810 -2.29 -27.33 -12.19
C TYR A 810 -3.29 -28.39 -11.70
N TRP A 811 -4.23 -27.98 -10.84
CA TRP A 811 -5.20 -28.89 -10.25
C TRP A 811 -6.17 -29.45 -11.29
N LEU A 812 -6.72 -28.60 -12.16
CA LEU A 812 -7.61 -28.98 -13.24
C LEU A 812 -6.95 -30.00 -14.17
N SER A 813 -5.73 -29.71 -14.62
CA SER A 813 -4.93 -30.62 -15.46
C SER A 813 -4.69 -31.96 -14.77
N SER A 814 -4.37 -31.91 -13.48
CA SER A 814 -4.10 -33.11 -12.68
C SER A 814 -5.34 -34.00 -12.55
N MET A 815 -6.52 -33.41 -12.35
CA MET A 815 -7.78 -34.15 -12.27
C MET A 815 -8.18 -34.77 -13.62
N LEU A 816 -8.06 -34.02 -14.71
CA LEU A 816 -8.35 -34.53 -16.06
C LEU A 816 -7.47 -35.73 -16.40
N LEU A 817 -6.16 -35.61 -16.18
CA LEU A 817 -5.21 -36.71 -16.37
C LEU A 817 -5.51 -37.89 -15.45
N GLY A 818 -5.86 -37.62 -14.19
CA GLY A 818 -6.27 -38.65 -13.22
C GLY A 818 -7.51 -39.41 -13.67
N MET A 819 -8.51 -38.73 -14.23
CA MET A 819 -9.71 -39.35 -14.81
C MET A 819 -9.36 -40.25 -16.01
N VAL A 820 -8.49 -39.77 -16.91
CA VAL A 820 -8.01 -40.55 -18.05
C VAL A 820 -7.27 -41.80 -17.58
N GLN A 821 -6.34 -41.67 -16.62
CA GLN A 821 -5.62 -42.79 -16.01
C GLN A 821 -6.60 -43.79 -15.38
N GLN A 822 -7.53 -43.31 -14.57
CA GLN A 822 -8.55 -44.15 -13.91
C GLN A 822 -9.36 -44.94 -14.94
N TRP A 823 -9.76 -44.31 -16.04
CA TRP A 823 -10.51 -44.95 -17.12
C TRP A 823 -9.70 -46.08 -17.78
N PHE A 824 -8.42 -45.83 -18.10
CA PHE A 824 -7.53 -46.85 -18.66
C PHE A 824 -7.33 -48.05 -17.70
N VAL A 825 -7.00 -47.78 -16.43
CA VAL A 825 -6.74 -48.84 -15.44
C VAL A 825 -8.01 -49.63 -15.12
N SER A 826 -9.16 -48.96 -15.00
CA SER A 826 -10.44 -49.63 -14.72
C SER A 826 -10.83 -50.59 -15.86
N LYS A 827 -10.60 -50.20 -17.13
CA LYS A 827 -10.80 -51.08 -18.28
C LYS A 827 -9.87 -52.31 -18.26
N GLN A 828 -8.61 -52.16 -17.85
CA GLN A 828 -7.67 -53.27 -17.76
C GLN A 828 -8.09 -54.30 -16.69
N ILE A 829 -8.59 -53.83 -15.54
CA ILE A 829 -9.04 -54.70 -14.45
C ILE A 829 -10.32 -55.46 -14.85
N GLN A 830 -11.25 -54.81 -15.55
CA GLN A 830 -12.47 -55.48 -16.04
C GLN A 830 -12.17 -56.58 -17.07
N LYS A 831 -11.13 -56.42 -17.90
CA LYS A 831 -10.69 -57.43 -18.88
C LYS A 831 -9.96 -58.63 -18.26
N THR A 832 -9.41 -58.47 -17.06
CA THR A 832 -8.66 -59.52 -16.36
C THR A 832 -9.36 -59.83 -15.03
N PRO A 833 -10.47 -60.58 -15.03
CA PRO A 833 -11.17 -60.93 -13.80
C PRO A 833 -10.30 -61.90 -13.01
N ASN A 834 -9.38 -61.37 -12.19
CA ASN A 834 -8.70 -62.19 -11.20
C ASN A 834 -9.71 -62.46 -10.08
N PRO A 835 -10.15 -63.71 -9.87
CA PRO A 835 -10.97 -64.03 -8.70
C PRO A 835 -10.16 -63.60 -7.46
N ILE A 836 -10.78 -62.81 -6.60
CA ILE A 836 -10.15 -62.28 -5.38
C ILE A 836 -9.74 -63.49 -4.53
N ALA A 837 -8.47 -63.89 -4.62
CA ALA A 837 -7.93 -65.01 -3.86
C ALA A 837 -8.10 -64.70 -2.38
N VAL A 838 -8.95 -65.48 -1.71
CA VAL A 838 -9.08 -65.47 -0.25
C VAL A 838 -7.71 -65.84 0.29
N LYS A 839 -7.04 -64.92 0.99
CA LYS A 839 -5.85 -65.28 1.76
C LYS A 839 -6.33 -66.19 2.89
N THR A 840 -6.20 -67.51 2.71
CA THR A 840 -6.45 -68.48 3.77
C THR A 840 -5.51 -68.18 4.92
N VAL A 841 -6.04 -67.63 6.01
CA VAL A 841 -5.32 -67.54 7.29
C VAL A 841 -4.97 -68.97 7.70
N PRO A 842 -3.69 -69.31 7.95
CA PRO A 842 -3.36 -70.64 8.43
C PRO A 842 -4.07 -70.84 9.78
N LYS A 843 -4.97 -71.83 9.83
CA LYS A 843 -5.61 -72.27 11.08
C LYS A 843 -4.48 -72.66 12.04
N LYS A 844 -4.21 -71.84 13.06
CA LYS A 844 -3.48 -72.29 14.25
C LYS A 844 -4.26 -73.48 14.81
N ALA A 845 -3.68 -74.67 14.70
CA ALA A 845 -4.20 -75.86 15.35
C ALA A 845 -4.33 -75.56 16.85
N ARG A 846 -5.56 -75.58 17.37
CA ARG A 846 -5.80 -75.71 18.80
C ARG A 846 -5.32 -77.11 19.19
N SER A 847 -4.12 -77.21 19.76
CA SER A 847 -3.78 -78.38 20.58
C SER A 847 -4.64 -78.33 21.84
N ARG A 848 -5.32 -79.45 22.11
CA ARG A 848 -6.06 -79.72 23.34
C ARG A 848 -5.15 -79.72 24.55
#